data_AF-A0A5M7PUM6-F1
#
_entry.id   AF-A0A5M7PUM6-F1
#
_cell.length_a   1.000
_cell.length_b   1.000
_cell.length_c   1.000
_cell.angle_alpha   90.00
_cell.angle_beta   90.00
_cell.angle_gamma   90.00
#
_symmetry.space_group_name_H-M   'P 1'
#
loop_
_entity.id
_entity.type
_entity.pdbx_description
1 polymer ?
#
loop_
_entity_poly.entity_id
_entity_poly.type
_entity_poly.pdbx_seq_one_letter_code
_entity_poly.pdbx_strand_id
1 'polypeptide(L)'
;SVTPGMYSTDDYDFRKPNAWMLQARQNPASPVPGAVDVYDWPGHFVDHSHGESYARIRQEVWQAEHHRVSGSGTATGIAPGYTFSVLNAPHFSDNGEYLVTSAHNIDFTVLPSSVTWRTPPETPWPKTHGPQTAKVVGPKGESIWTDRYGRVKVKFHWDRLAKGDDTSSCWVRVSSAWAGQGFGGVQIPRVNDEVVVDFINGDPDRPLIIGRVYNEASMPPWALPAAATQMGFLSRSKDGTADTANALRFEDKAGEEHLWIQAQKNMDTHVKNDASHSVANNHSHYAGGNELYRVETNRVHGVKGGEERLTGKGKLDAVVDTYVVGSGTQLRLECGESAIELNANGQINIVGKGFNIFVQGDGHITTSGGKLNLNTDGAKPGTSAPGSGHKQNISQAVENLFPPKQKGQAAPAAPKAAAAPAQGAAAPLANAASGDKKSKYDYSVDEMVKKQKGLKARPLKWDKTSKGFVDATEGDIKKYVDPANHMEGKDKYQFVDLSSSSGISKEDMSTFLKDKGTLSGQEQTYLDAAKKYNVNEAYLAAHSALETGNGTSELAKGVMVNGTKVYNMYGIGALDHNAVQTGANYAYKQGWTTPAKAIDGGAKWISDKFVGSGQNTLYKMRWNPAAPGTHQYATDVNWATAQTTSMKKIFDSFPNANLSFDIPDFK
;
A
#
# COMPACT_ATOMS: atom_id res chain seq x y z
N SER A 1 -27.38 49.64 43.36
CA SER A 1 -26.22 48.80 42.95
C SER A 1 -25.95 49.04 41.46
N VAL A 2 -24.75 48.76 40.95
CA VAL A 2 -24.49 48.82 39.50
C VAL A 2 -24.68 47.42 38.93
N THR A 3 -25.60 47.27 37.98
CA THR A 3 -25.88 46.00 37.31
C THR A 3 -25.60 46.09 35.82
N PRO A 4 -25.24 44.97 35.14
CA PRO A 4 -25.00 44.99 33.70
C PRO A 4 -26.17 45.56 32.88
N GLY A 5 -25.85 46.14 31.72
CA GLY A 5 -26.78 46.83 30.84
C GLY A 5 -27.46 45.92 29.81
N MET A 6 -26.94 44.70 29.60
CA MET A 6 -27.49 43.71 28.69
C MET A 6 -27.14 42.29 29.15
N TYR A 7 -28.09 41.37 29.02
CA TYR A 7 -27.86 39.94 29.12
C TYR A 7 -28.01 39.32 27.75
N SER A 8 -27.06 38.49 27.33
CA SER A 8 -27.13 37.73 26.10
C SER A 8 -26.80 36.26 26.33
N THR A 9 -27.45 35.38 25.57
CA THR A 9 -27.22 33.94 25.64
C THR A 9 -27.46 33.28 24.29
N ASP A 10 -26.71 32.23 24.01
CA ASP A 10 -26.79 31.48 22.74
C ASP A 10 -26.77 29.97 22.98
N ASP A 11 -27.19 29.21 21.97
CA ASP A 11 -27.18 27.76 21.99
C ASP A 11 -27.06 27.17 20.57
N TYR A 12 -26.91 25.86 20.46
CA TYR A 12 -26.77 25.15 19.18
C TYR A 12 -27.69 23.93 19.11
N ASP A 13 -28.58 23.91 18.11
CA ASP A 13 -29.36 22.73 17.75
C ASP A 13 -28.83 22.11 16.45
N PHE A 14 -28.24 20.93 16.54
CA PHE A 14 -27.70 20.19 15.39
C PHE A 14 -28.76 19.85 14.33
N ARG A 15 -30.05 19.87 14.67
CA ARG A 15 -31.16 19.65 13.73
C ARG A 15 -31.46 20.89 12.89
N LYS A 16 -31.04 22.07 13.38
CA LYS A 16 -31.19 23.38 12.75
C LYS A 16 -29.82 24.09 12.77
N PRO A 17 -28.77 23.53 12.13
CA PRO A 17 -27.37 23.91 12.39
C PRO A 17 -27.01 25.34 12.00
N ASN A 18 -27.84 25.98 11.16
CA ASN A 18 -27.67 27.37 10.71
C ASN A 18 -28.71 28.32 11.33
N ALA A 19 -29.51 27.86 12.29
CA ALA A 19 -30.45 28.73 12.99
C ALA A 19 -29.68 29.74 13.84
N TRP A 20 -30.06 31.00 13.74
CA TRP A 20 -29.57 32.04 14.64
C TRP A 20 -30.23 31.87 16.00
N MET A 21 -29.51 31.47 17.04
CA MET A 21 -30.11 31.15 18.34
C MET A 21 -29.90 32.23 19.41
N LEU A 22 -29.02 33.21 19.17
CA LEU A 22 -28.70 34.28 20.12
C LEU A 22 -29.95 35.05 20.56
N GLN A 23 -30.14 35.11 21.88
CA GLN A 23 -31.16 35.92 22.54
C GLN A 23 -30.49 36.97 23.41
N ALA A 24 -30.93 38.22 23.29
CA ALA A 24 -30.41 39.33 24.08
C ALA A 24 -31.54 40.16 24.67
N ARG A 25 -31.36 40.61 25.91
CA ARG A 25 -32.31 41.46 26.63
C ARG A 25 -31.56 42.60 27.32
N GLN A 26 -31.94 43.83 27.00
CA GLN A 26 -31.43 45.02 27.65
C GLN A 26 -31.97 45.11 29.09
N ASN A 27 -31.13 45.57 30.00
CA ASN A 27 -31.53 45.94 31.34
C ASN A 27 -31.80 47.46 31.41
N PRO A 28 -33.06 47.91 31.37
CA PRO A 28 -33.40 49.33 31.42
C PRO A 28 -33.06 49.99 32.76
N ALA A 29 -32.86 49.22 33.83
CA ALA A 29 -32.47 49.74 35.14
C ALA A 29 -30.96 50.05 35.25
N SER A 30 -30.15 49.63 34.29
CA SER A 30 -28.71 49.94 34.30
C SER A 30 -28.47 51.45 34.10
N PRO A 31 -27.45 52.05 34.73
CA PRO A 31 -27.10 53.46 34.50
C PRO A 31 -26.77 53.78 33.03
N VAL A 32 -26.28 52.78 32.27
CA VAL A 32 -26.02 52.89 30.82
C VAL A 32 -26.60 51.65 30.13
N PRO A 33 -27.93 51.62 29.86
CA PRO A 33 -28.58 50.48 29.24
C PRO A 33 -27.91 50.08 27.91
N GLY A 34 -27.69 48.79 27.70
CA GLY A 34 -27.08 48.26 26.47
C GLY A 34 -25.56 48.38 26.35
N ALA A 35 -24.85 49.03 27.28
CA ALA A 35 -23.40 49.25 27.15
C ALA A 35 -22.53 48.11 27.70
N VAL A 36 -22.91 47.50 28.83
CA VAL A 36 -22.18 46.38 29.45
C VAL A 36 -22.97 45.09 29.25
N ASP A 37 -22.45 44.20 28.41
CA ASP A 37 -23.03 42.91 28.09
C ASP A 37 -22.43 41.80 28.96
N VAL A 38 -23.27 40.88 29.44
CA VAL A 38 -22.85 39.59 29.99
C VAL A 38 -23.41 38.51 29.08
N TYR A 39 -22.50 37.71 28.55
CA TYR A 39 -22.80 36.63 27.62
C TYR A 39 -22.62 35.26 28.30
N ASP A 40 -23.65 34.43 28.25
CA ASP A 40 -23.65 33.06 28.78
C ASP A 40 -23.85 32.00 27.67
N TRP A 41 -23.03 30.95 27.70
CA TRP A 41 -23.17 29.77 26.85
C TRP A 41 -22.84 28.48 27.61
N PRO A 42 -23.60 27.38 27.39
CA PRO A 42 -24.83 27.29 26.60
C PRO A 42 -26.03 27.86 27.35
N GLY A 43 -27.04 28.34 26.61
CA GLY A 43 -28.26 28.91 27.19
C GLY A 43 -29.32 27.90 27.66
N HIS A 44 -29.12 26.61 27.40
CA HIS A 44 -30.02 25.51 27.76
C HIS A 44 -31.39 25.52 27.04
N PHE A 45 -31.41 25.91 25.77
CA PHE A 45 -32.63 25.93 24.95
C PHE A 45 -32.39 25.43 23.52
N VAL A 46 -33.45 24.95 22.87
CA VAL A 46 -33.44 24.54 21.44
C VAL A 46 -34.48 25.28 20.59
N ASP A 47 -35.29 26.13 21.24
CA ASP A 47 -36.31 26.95 20.63
C ASP A 47 -36.21 28.39 21.15
N HIS A 48 -36.48 29.35 20.26
CA HIS A 48 -36.33 30.78 20.53
C HIS A 48 -37.16 31.27 21.72
N SER A 49 -38.40 30.80 21.86
CA SER A 49 -39.30 31.24 22.93
C SER A 49 -38.77 30.91 24.33
N HIS A 50 -38.06 29.79 24.47
CA HIS A 50 -37.39 29.41 25.72
C HIS A 50 -36.17 30.30 25.98
N GLY A 51 -35.30 30.50 24.98
CA GLY A 51 -34.15 31.39 25.12
C GLY A 51 -34.54 32.83 25.47
N GLU A 52 -35.59 33.36 24.82
CA GLU A 52 -36.12 34.69 25.11
C GLU A 52 -36.63 34.80 26.56
N SER A 53 -37.33 33.76 27.03
CA SER A 53 -37.85 33.69 28.39
C SER A 53 -36.71 33.59 29.42
N TYR A 54 -35.68 32.79 29.15
CA TYR A 54 -34.53 32.64 30.03
C TYR A 54 -33.69 33.91 30.09
N ALA A 55 -33.44 34.56 28.94
CA ALA A 55 -32.75 35.85 28.89
C ALA A 55 -33.51 36.93 29.67
N ARG A 56 -34.85 36.96 29.57
CA ARG A 56 -35.70 37.86 30.36
C ARG A 56 -35.57 37.58 31.85
N ILE A 57 -35.67 36.32 32.29
CA ILE A 57 -35.55 35.96 33.71
C ILE A 57 -34.20 36.42 34.28
N ARG A 58 -33.10 36.17 33.56
CA ARG A 58 -31.74 36.56 33.97
C ARG A 58 -31.58 38.07 34.07
N GLN A 59 -32.15 38.80 33.12
CA GLN A 59 -32.18 40.25 33.12
C GLN A 59 -33.05 40.82 34.27
N GLU A 60 -34.21 40.22 34.55
CA GLU A 60 -35.11 40.61 35.66
C GLU A 60 -34.44 40.45 37.04
N VAL A 61 -33.56 39.45 37.23
CA VAL A 61 -32.74 39.31 38.45
C VAL A 61 -31.93 40.58 38.72
N TRP A 62 -31.32 41.16 37.69
CA TRP A 62 -30.56 42.41 37.83
C TRP A 62 -31.44 43.63 38.06
N GLN A 63 -32.62 43.70 37.42
CA GLN A 63 -33.58 44.78 37.74
C GLN A 63 -33.96 44.77 39.21
N ALA A 64 -34.22 43.58 39.76
CA ALA A 64 -34.50 43.39 41.16
C ALA A 64 -33.29 43.77 42.03
N GLU A 65 -32.08 43.38 41.67
CA GLU A 65 -30.86 43.78 42.40
C GLU A 65 -30.63 45.29 42.40
N HIS A 66 -30.98 45.97 41.30
CA HIS A 66 -30.82 47.42 41.16
C HIS A 66 -31.72 48.21 42.12
N HIS A 67 -32.96 47.75 42.34
CA HIS A 67 -34.01 48.46 43.08
C HIS A 67 -34.21 47.99 44.53
N ARG A 68 -33.18 47.43 45.17
CA ARG A 68 -33.25 47.00 46.57
C ARG A 68 -33.26 48.18 47.53
N VAL A 69 -34.22 48.14 48.47
CA VAL A 69 -34.27 49.04 49.63
C VAL A 69 -34.16 48.20 50.89
N SER A 70 -33.33 48.63 51.83
CA SER A 70 -33.22 48.03 53.15
C SER A 70 -33.88 48.93 54.19
N GLY A 71 -34.58 48.35 55.15
CA GLY A 71 -35.16 49.07 56.27
C GLY A 71 -35.16 48.25 57.55
N SER A 72 -35.35 48.93 58.67
CA SER A 72 -35.59 48.32 59.97
C SER A 72 -36.86 48.93 60.59
N GLY A 73 -37.53 48.18 61.44
CA GLY A 73 -38.80 48.65 62.03
C GLY A 73 -39.24 47.87 63.26
N THR A 74 -40.51 48.02 63.63
CA THR A 74 -41.16 47.27 64.73
C THR A 74 -42.42 46.53 64.27
N ALA A 75 -42.75 46.60 62.98
CA ALA A 75 -43.92 45.95 62.41
C ALA A 75 -43.71 44.43 62.36
N THR A 76 -44.49 43.69 63.15
CA THR A 76 -44.38 42.24 63.31
C THR A 76 -44.96 41.43 62.14
N GLY A 77 -45.68 42.09 61.22
CA GLY A 77 -46.30 41.47 60.04
C GLY A 77 -45.40 41.43 58.79
N ILE A 78 -44.17 41.95 58.87
CA ILE A 78 -43.23 41.94 57.73
C ILE A 78 -42.65 40.54 57.56
N ALA A 79 -43.03 39.85 56.48
CA ALA A 79 -42.59 38.50 56.16
C ALA A 79 -42.25 38.37 54.67
N PRO A 80 -41.20 37.61 54.29
CA PRO A 80 -40.84 37.40 52.89
C PRO A 80 -42.02 36.85 52.07
N GLY A 81 -42.22 37.41 50.87
CA GLY A 81 -43.32 37.06 49.96
C GLY A 81 -44.61 37.88 50.13
N TYR A 82 -44.70 38.74 51.15
CA TYR A 82 -45.82 39.68 51.34
C TYR A 82 -45.46 41.09 50.89
N THR A 83 -46.49 41.89 50.56
CA THR A 83 -46.33 43.33 50.30
C THR A 83 -46.77 44.17 51.51
N PHE A 84 -46.22 45.37 51.64
CA PHE A 84 -46.70 46.40 52.58
C PHE A 84 -46.51 47.79 51.99
N SER A 85 -47.19 48.80 52.55
CA SER A 85 -47.05 50.19 52.11
C SER A 85 -46.21 51.01 53.07
N VAL A 86 -45.26 51.79 52.53
CA VAL A 86 -44.56 52.86 53.25
C VAL A 86 -45.34 54.16 53.06
N LEU A 87 -45.63 54.85 54.17
CA LEU A 87 -46.34 56.13 54.20
C LEU A 87 -45.50 57.16 54.95
N ASN A 88 -45.64 58.44 54.58
CA ASN A 88 -44.90 59.58 55.15
C ASN A 88 -43.36 59.44 55.11
N ALA A 89 -42.81 58.84 54.05
CA ALA A 89 -41.36 58.74 53.89
C ALA A 89 -40.69 60.14 53.78
N PRO A 90 -39.47 60.35 54.35
CA PRO A 90 -38.73 61.61 54.25
C PRO A 90 -38.49 62.09 52.81
N HIS A 91 -38.28 61.15 51.89
CA HIS A 91 -38.33 61.41 50.45
C HIS A 91 -39.68 60.95 49.90
N PHE A 92 -40.42 61.87 49.28
CA PHE A 92 -41.78 61.59 48.83
C PHE A 92 -41.86 60.41 47.84
N SER A 93 -40.81 60.21 47.03
CA SER A 93 -40.68 59.10 46.08
C SER A 93 -40.66 57.71 46.70
N ASP A 94 -40.36 57.61 48.00
CA ASP A 94 -40.22 56.33 48.71
C ASP A 94 -41.54 55.89 49.36
N ASN A 95 -42.61 56.68 49.20
CA ASN A 95 -43.95 56.24 49.54
C ASN A 95 -44.46 55.30 48.45
N GLY A 96 -44.95 54.13 48.84
CA GLY A 96 -45.39 53.14 47.88
C GLY A 96 -45.57 51.77 48.49
N GLU A 97 -45.96 50.81 47.65
CA GLU A 97 -46.06 49.40 48.03
C GLU A 97 -44.75 48.67 47.72
N TYR A 98 -44.31 47.85 48.67
CA TYR A 98 -43.04 47.14 48.66
C TYR A 98 -43.24 45.65 48.94
N LEU A 99 -42.63 44.80 48.12
CA LEU A 99 -42.51 43.36 48.33
C LEU A 99 -41.33 43.05 49.26
N VAL A 100 -41.57 42.31 50.34
CA VAL A 100 -40.54 41.82 51.24
C VAL A 100 -39.81 40.64 50.60
N THR A 101 -38.50 40.78 50.36
CA THR A 101 -37.65 39.71 49.80
C THR A 101 -36.87 38.96 50.88
N SER A 102 -36.59 39.60 52.02
CA SER A 102 -35.97 38.98 53.19
C SER A 102 -36.37 39.73 54.46
N ALA A 103 -36.42 39.03 55.60
CA ALA A 103 -36.65 39.62 56.91
C ALA A 103 -35.93 38.78 58.00
N HIS A 104 -35.22 39.44 58.90
CA HIS A 104 -34.56 38.81 60.05
C HIS A 104 -34.45 39.81 61.21
N ASN A 105 -34.94 39.46 62.41
CA ASN A 105 -34.90 40.33 63.61
C ASN A 105 -35.36 41.79 63.37
N ILE A 106 -36.38 41.96 62.51
CA ILE A 106 -36.99 43.24 62.10
C ILE A 106 -36.10 44.14 61.22
N ASP A 107 -34.99 43.61 60.70
CA ASP A 107 -34.30 44.10 59.51
C ASP A 107 -34.86 43.42 58.27
N PHE A 108 -35.21 44.18 57.23
CA PHE A 108 -35.81 43.66 56.01
C PHE A 108 -35.22 44.27 54.75
N THR A 109 -35.24 43.48 53.67
CA THR A 109 -34.94 43.96 52.31
C THR A 109 -36.20 43.86 51.48
N VAL A 110 -36.48 44.91 50.72
CA VAL A 110 -37.69 45.05 49.92
C VAL A 110 -37.40 45.57 48.52
N LEU A 111 -38.38 45.38 47.64
CA LEU A 111 -38.44 45.92 46.29
C LEU A 111 -39.78 46.63 46.10
N PRO A 112 -39.88 47.71 45.30
CA PRO A 112 -41.18 48.19 44.86
C PRO A 112 -42.01 47.04 44.28
N SER A 113 -43.30 46.94 44.61
CA SER A 113 -44.15 45.81 44.19
C SER A 113 -44.32 45.72 42.66
N SER A 114 -44.03 46.81 41.93
CA SER A 114 -44.01 46.87 40.47
C SER A 114 -42.79 46.20 39.83
N VAL A 115 -41.73 45.89 40.60
CA VAL A 115 -40.53 45.21 40.09
C VAL A 115 -40.70 43.70 40.25
N THR A 116 -40.64 42.97 39.14
CA THR A 116 -40.73 41.50 39.13
C THR A 116 -39.55 40.87 39.88
N TRP A 117 -39.83 40.16 40.97
CA TRP A 117 -38.81 39.37 41.66
C TRP A 117 -38.46 38.10 40.89
N ARG A 118 -37.16 37.82 40.77
CA ARG A 118 -36.60 36.54 40.33
C ARG A 118 -35.53 36.10 41.32
N THR A 119 -35.48 34.80 41.59
CA THR A 119 -34.42 34.26 42.44
C THR A 119 -33.06 34.43 41.76
N PRO A 120 -32.04 34.93 42.48
CA PRO A 120 -30.67 34.87 42.00
C PRO A 120 -30.24 33.40 41.78
N PRO A 121 -29.36 33.13 40.80
CA PRO A 121 -28.92 31.78 40.47
C PRO A 121 -27.81 31.28 41.42
N GLU A 122 -28.13 31.15 42.70
CA GLU A 122 -27.16 30.78 43.74
C GLU A 122 -26.90 29.27 43.78
N THR A 123 -27.90 28.45 43.46
CA THR A 123 -27.73 26.99 43.42
C THR A 123 -26.92 26.60 42.17
N PRO A 124 -25.73 26.00 42.34
CA PRO A 124 -24.92 25.59 41.20
C PRO A 124 -25.64 24.57 40.33
N TRP A 125 -25.51 24.71 39.00
CA TRP A 125 -25.98 23.67 38.07
C TRP A 125 -25.13 22.40 38.26
N PRO A 126 -25.73 21.20 38.33
CA PRO A 126 -24.98 19.95 38.39
C PRO A 126 -24.04 19.82 37.19
N LYS A 127 -22.78 19.45 37.44
CA LYS A 127 -21.80 19.22 36.38
C LYS A 127 -21.16 17.84 36.51
N THR A 128 -20.92 17.22 35.36
CA THR A 128 -20.06 16.04 35.25
C THR A 128 -18.60 16.47 35.13
N HIS A 129 -17.68 15.72 35.71
CA HIS A 129 -16.24 16.05 35.72
C HIS A 129 -15.40 15.24 34.73
N GLY A 130 -16.03 14.50 33.82
CA GLY A 130 -15.35 13.72 32.80
C GLY A 130 -16.28 12.70 32.13
N PRO A 131 -15.77 12.01 31.10
CA PRO A 131 -16.56 11.00 30.41
C PRO A 131 -16.85 9.81 31.31
N GLN A 132 -17.99 9.17 31.07
CA GLN A 132 -18.45 7.96 31.72
C GLN A 132 -18.68 6.87 30.67
N THR A 133 -18.79 5.61 31.07
CA THR A 133 -19.27 4.57 30.17
C THR A 133 -20.77 4.32 30.35
N ALA A 134 -21.43 3.87 29.29
CA ALA A 134 -22.82 3.49 29.29
C ALA A 134 -23.03 2.30 28.34
N LYS A 135 -24.10 1.54 28.57
CA LYS A 135 -24.47 0.42 27.70
C LYS A 135 -25.48 0.86 26.66
N VAL A 136 -25.27 0.55 25.39
CA VAL A 136 -26.25 0.80 24.33
C VAL A 136 -27.47 -0.11 24.51
N VAL A 137 -28.67 0.46 24.37
CA VAL A 137 -29.94 -0.24 24.57
C VAL A 137 -30.90 -0.01 23.40
N GLY A 138 -31.86 -0.92 23.25
CA GLY A 138 -32.89 -0.87 22.23
C GLY A 138 -34.10 -1.73 22.58
N PRO A 139 -35.12 -1.79 21.73
CA PRO A 139 -36.29 -2.64 21.91
C PRO A 139 -35.89 -4.12 21.99
N LYS A 140 -36.72 -4.92 22.67
CA LYS A 140 -36.49 -6.37 22.80
C LYS A 140 -36.38 -7.02 21.41
N GLY A 141 -35.30 -7.75 21.18
CA GLY A 141 -35.04 -8.49 19.94
C GLY A 141 -34.28 -7.72 18.87
N GLU A 142 -34.07 -6.41 19.03
CA GLU A 142 -33.26 -5.64 18.08
C GLU A 142 -31.78 -5.63 18.49
N SER A 143 -30.91 -5.98 17.55
CA SER A 143 -29.46 -5.89 17.71
C SER A 143 -28.89 -4.52 17.34
N ILE A 144 -29.66 -3.69 16.64
CA ILE A 144 -29.27 -2.33 16.22
C ILE A 144 -30.48 -1.41 16.37
N TRP A 145 -30.33 -0.33 17.14
CA TRP A 145 -31.40 0.66 17.33
C TRP A 145 -30.87 2.08 17.11
N THR A 146 -31.24 2.69 16.00
CA THR A 146 -30.75 4.01 15.59
C THR A 146 -31.80 4.81 14.84
N ASP A 147 -31.57 6.11 14.68
CA ASP A 147 -32.47 7.03 13.98
C ASP A 147 -31.80 7.67 12.74
N ARG A 148 -32.50 8.60 12.09
CA ARG A 148 -32.04 9.30 10.88
C ARG A 148 -30.72 10.08 11.04
N TYR A 149 -30.26 10.30 12.27
CA TYR A 149 -29.02 11.03 12.58
C TYR A 149 -27.90 10.09 13.07
N GLY A 150 -28.11 8.77 13.04
CA GLY A 150 -27.15 7.80 13.55
C GLY A 150 -27.01 7.83 15.07
N ARG A 151 -28.02 8.34 15.78
CA ARG A 151 -28.05 8.37 17.25
C ARG A 151 -28.37 6.99 17.82
N VAL A 152 -28.01 6.75 19.07
CA VAL A 152 -28.42 5.55 19.82
C VAL A 152 -29.02 5.95 21.16
N LYS A 153 -29.62 4.99 21.87
CA LYS A 153 -30.03 5.16 23.27
C LYS A 153 -29.11 4.34 24.17
N VAL A 154 -28.93 4.81 25.38
CA VAL A 154 -28.01 4.22 26.36
C VAL A 154 -28.67 4.04 27.71
N LYS A 155 -28.13 3.13 28.51
CA LYS A 155 -28.42 3.02 29.94
C LYS A 155 -27.14 3.37 30.70
N PHE A 156 -27.21 4.42 31.51
CA PHE A 156 -26.12 4.79 32.42
C PHE A 156 -26.06 3.85 33.63
N HIS A 157 -24.86 3.69 34.20
CA HIS A 157 -24.63 2.76 35.33
C HIS A 157 -25.31 3.22 36.63
N TRP A 158 -25.39 4.53 36.84
CA TRP A 158 -26.04 5.13 38.01
C TRP A 158 -27.56 5.15 37.91
N ASP A 159 -28.12 4.90 36.71
CA ASP A 159 -29.57 4.88 36.52
C ASP A 159 -30.15 3.54 37.01
N ARG A 160 -30.66 3.60 38.24
CA ARG A 160 -31.31 2.49 38.95
C ARG A 160 -32.77 2.29 38.54
N LEU A 161 -33.39 3.28 37.90
CA LEU A 161 -34.81 3.28 37.55
C LEU A 161 -35.05 2.89 36.09
N ALA A 162 -34.05 3.06 35.23
CA ALA A 162 -34.11 2.61 33.84
C ALA A 162 -34.29 1.09 33.72
N LYS A 163 -35.22 0.70 32.85
CA LYS A 163 -35.54 -0.70 32.52
C LYS A 163 -34.44 -1.40 31.72
N GLY A 164 -33.52 -0.63 31.12
CA GLY A 164 -32.50 -1.16 30.21
C GLY A 164 -33.01 -1.46 28.80
N ASP A 165 -34.13 -0.85 28.42
CA ASP A 165 -34.73 -0.88 27.08
C ASP A 165 -34.60 0.50 26.39
N ASP A 166 -35.26 0.70 25.26
CA ASP A 166 -35.26 1.94 24.50
C ASP A 166 -35.95 3.12 25.19
N THR A 167 -36.46 2.97 26.42
CA THR A 167 -36.98 4.09 27.23
C THR A 167 -35.94 4.66 28.21
N SER A 168 -34.76 4.05 28.30
CA SER A 168 -33.74 4.40 29.30
C SER A 168 -33.11 5.78 29.14
N SER A 169 -33.09 6.35 27.93
CA SER A 169 -32.51 7.67 27.67
C SER A 169 -33.17 8.41 26.52
N CYS A 170 -32.79 9.68 26.35
CA CYS A 170 -32.95 10.41 25.10
C CYS A 170 -32.07 9.80 23.99
N TRP A 171 -32.21 10.31 22.76
CA TRP A 171 -31.33 9.97 21.65
C TRP A 171 -29.98 10.69 21.78
N VAL A 172 -28.90 9.92 21.87
CA VAL A 172 -27.53 10.39 22.05
C VAL A 172 -26.77 10.32 20.73
N ARG A 173 -26.14 11.43 20.32
CA ARG A 173 -25.30 11.49 19.11
C ARG A 173 -24.03 10.67 19.30
N VAL A 174 -23.55 10.07 18.20
CA VAL A 174 -22.36 9.23 18.18
C VAL A 174 -21.28 9.90 17.35
N SER A 175 -20.12 10.14 17.95
CA SER A 175 -18.92 10.58 17.24
C SER A 175 -18.50 9.54 16.21
N SER A 176 -18.04 10.02 15.06
CA SER A 176 -17.56 9.18 13.95
C SER A 176 -16.12 9.55 13.62
N ALA A 177 -15.32 8.60 13.15
CA ALA A 177 -13.92 8.85 12.77
C ALA A 177 -13.80 9.92 11.67
N TRP A 178 -14.82 10.06 10.81
CA TRP A 178 -14.90 11.09 9.79
C TRP A 178 -16.38 11.37 9.46
N ALA A 179 -16.83 12.63 9.52
CA ALA A 179 -18.20 13.03 9.21
C ALA A 179 -18.23 14.31 8.36
N GLY A 180 -18.76 14.22 7.13
CA GLY A 180 -18.90 15.33 6.19
C GLY A 180 -20.33 15.45 5.62
N GLN A 181 -20.54 16.40 4.71
CA GLN A 181 -21.83 16.67 4.06
C GLN A 181 -22.18 15.57 3.03
N GLY A 182 -22.63 14.40 3.52
CA GLY A 182 -23.01 13.26 2.68
C GLY A 182 -21.88 12.24 2.42
N PHE A 183 -20.77 12.33 3.14
CA PHE A 183 -19.64 11.39 3.07
C PHE A 183 -19.00 11.22 4.45
N GLY A 184 -18.24 10.14 4.65
CA GLY A 184 -17.54 9.86 5.90
C GLY A 184 -17.60 8.39 6.30
N GLY A 185 -17.16 8.10 7.53
CA GLY A 185 -17.27 6.78 8.15
C GLY A 185 -18.49 6.72 9.06
N VAL A 186 -19.28 5.66 8.94
CA VAL A 186 -20.42 5.41 9.84
C VAL A 186 -20.30 4.00 10.40
N GLN A 187 -20.04 3.91 11.70
CA GLN A 187 -20.20 2.68 12.46
C GLN A 187 -21.28 2.95 13.50
N ILE A 188 -22.38 2.22 13.52
CA ILE A 188 -23.43 2.43 14.55
C ILE A 188 -23.15 1.51 15.74
N PRO A 189 -23.08 2.00 16.99
CA PRO A 189 -23.02 1.14 18.17
C PRO A 189 -24.22 0.19 18.20
N ARG A 190 -23.98 -1.09 18.45
CA ARG A 190 -25.04 -2.10 18.55
C ARG A 190 -25.57 -2.20 19.96
N VAL A 191 -26.77 -2.75 20.11
CA VAL A 191 -27.34 -3.03 21.44
C VAL A 191 -26.39 -3.94 22.20
N ASN A 192 -26.14 -3.59 23.46
CA ASN A 192 -25.14 -4.17 24.38
C ASN A 192 -23.68 -3.73 24.19
N ASP A 193 -23.35 -2.93 23.17
CA ASP A 193 -22.01 -2.32 23.11
C ASP A 193 -21.80 -1.37 24.29
N GLU A 194 -20.57 -1.29 24.79
CA GLU A 194 -20.15 -0.28 25.75
C GLU A 194 -19.58 0.94 25.04
N VAL A 195 -20.14 2.10 25.37
CA VAL A 195 -19.78 3.39 24.77
C VAL A 195 -19.27 4.35 25.84
N VAL A 196 -18.35 5.23 25.44
CA VAL A 196 -17.86 6.33 26.26
C VAL A 196 -18.69 7.57 25.94
N VAL A 197 -19.37 8.11 26.94
CA VAL A 197 -20.25 9.26 26.88
C VAL A 197 -19.59 10.43 27.61
N ASP A 198 -19.42 11.54 26.90
CA ASP A 198 -19.09 12.83 27.48
C ASP A 198 -20.32 13.74 27.45
N PHE A 199 -20.25 14.87 28.14
CA PHE A 199 -21.36 15.77 28.34
C PHE A 199 -20.95 17.18 27.94
N ILE A 200 -21.69 17.79 26.99
CA ILE A 200 -21.32 19.11 26.45
C ILE A 200 -21.33 20.15 27.59
N ASN A 201 -20.21 20.85 27.79
CA ASN A 201 -20.00 21.77 28.91
C ASN A 201 -20.15 21.13 30.32
N GLY A 202 -20.01 19.80 30.40
CA GLY A 202 -20.26 19.02 31.62
C GLY A 202 -21.73 18.94 32.02
N ASP A 203 -22.67 19.31 31.15
CA ASP A 203 -24.10 19.30 31.44
C ASP A 203 -24.68 17.88 31.31
N PRO A 204 -25.13 17.23 32.41
CA PRO A 204 -25.64 15.85 32.38
C PRO A 204 -26.84 15.66 31.42
N ASP A 205 -27.53 16.73 31.05
CA ASP A 205 -28.65 16.71 30.11
C ASP A 205 -28.21 16.70 28.63
N ARG A 206 -26.91 16.83 28.35
CA ARG A 206 -26.34 16.92 27.00
C ARG A 206 -25.30 15.84 26.70
N PRO A 207 -25.68 14.55 26.73
CA PRO A 207 -24.76 13.47 26.43
C PRO A 207 -24.35 13.43 24.95
N LEU A 208 -23.10 13.05 24.72
CA LEU A 208 -22.49 12.81 23.42
C LEU A 208 -21.58 11.59 23.53
N ILE A 209 -21.80 10.56 22.70
CA ILE A 209 -20.89 9.41 22.66
C ILE A 209 -19.63 9.82 21.90
N ILE A 210 -18.49 9.76 22.56
CA ILE A 210 -17.18 10.16 22.01
C ILE A 210 -16.24 8.97 21.77
N GLY A 211 -16.60 7.77 22.23
CA GLY A 211 -15.75 6.60 22.10
C GLY A 211 -16.47 5.29 22.34
N ARG A 212 -15.73 4.19 22.18
CA ARG A 212 -16.17 2.81 22.41
C ARG A 212 -15.06 2.06 23.09
N VAL A 213 -15.43 1.09 23.91
CA VAL A 213 -14.48 0.25 24.62
C VAL A 213 -14.94 -1.20 24.55
N TYR A 214 -13.98 -2.12 24.47
CA TYR A 214 -14.22 -3.54 24.68
C TYR A 214 -14.27 -3.84 26.19
N ASN A 215 -14.92 -4.94 26.55
CA ASN A 215 -15.01 -5.44 27.92
C ASN A 215 -15.10 -6.97 27.93
N GLU A 216 -15.21 -7.60 29.09
CA GLU A 216 -15.25 -9.08 29.21
C GLU A 216 -16.42 -9.75 28.46
N ALA A 217 -17.55 -9.05 28.27
CA ALA A 217 -18.67 -9.57 27.49
C ALA A 217 -18.51 -9.32 25.97
N SER A 218 -17.70 -8.33 25.60
CA SER A 218 -17.46 -7.88 24.25
C SER A 218 -15.96 -7.70 24.04
N MET A 219 -15.26 -8.81 23.82
CA MET A 219 -13.81 -8.82 23.63
C MET A 219 -13.39 -8.37 22.21
N PRO A 220 -12.17 -7.85 22.04
CA PRO A 220 -11.62 -7.52 20.72
C PRO A 220 -11.69 -8.70 19.73
N PRO A 221 -11.80 -8.45 18.41
CA PRO A 221 -11.99 -9.50 17.40
C PRO A 221 -10.78 -10.43 17.22
N TRP A 222 -9.59 -10.03 17.69
CA TRP A 222 -8.37 -10.83 17.63
C TRP A 222 -7.85 -11.08 19.04
N ALA A 223 -7.26 -12.25 19.27
CA ALA A 223 -6.80 -12.69 20.58
C ALA A 223 -5.57 -11.88 21.03
N LEU A 224 -5.77 -10.87 21.87
CA LEU A 224 -4.71 -10.07 22.46
C LEU A 224 -4.17 -10.71 23.75
N PRO A 225 -2.86 -10.56 24.06
CA PRO A 225 -1.85 -9.79 23.31
C PRO A 225 -1.20 -10.55 22.14
N ALA A 226 -1.55 -11.82 21.90
CA ALA A 226 -0.91 -12.64 20.87
C ALA A 226 -1.02 -12.04 19.45
N ALA A 227 -2.11 -11.35 19.15
CA ALA A 227 -2.37 -10.67 17.88
C ALA A 227 -2.05 -9.15 17.92
N ALA A 228 -1.10 -8.71 18.76
CA ALA A 228 -0.78 -7.28 18.91
C ALA A 228 -0.29 -6.58 17.63
N THR A 229 0.18 -7.33 16.63
CA THR A 229 0.60 -6.82 15.31
C THR A 229 -0.53 -6.78 14.28
N GLN A 230 -1.76 -7.17 14.66
CA GLN A 230 -2.93 -7.14 13.78
C GLN A 230 -3.75 -5.88 14.00
N MET A 231 -4.19 -5.28 12.90
CA MET A 231 -5.11 -4.13 12.93
C MET A 231 -6.14 -4.22 11.80
N GLY A 232 -7.24 -3.48 11.94
CA GLY A 232 -8.22 -3.32 10.87
C GLY A 232 -9.67 -3.27 11.34
N PHE A 233 -10.57 -3.69 10.46
CA PHE A 233 -12.02 -3.67 10.66
C PHE A 233 -12.60 -5.06 10.46
N LEU A 234 -13.37 -5.54 11.45
CA LEU A 234 -14.18 -6.74 11.34
C LEU A 234 -15.64 -6.37 11.60
N SER A 235 -16.49 -6.62 10.61
CA SER A 235 -17.94 -6.45 10.75
C SER A 235 -18.63 -7.75 11.19
N ARG A 236 -19.92 -7.67 11.44
CA ARG A 236 -20.77 -8.84 11.74
C ARG A 236 -22.06 -8.70 10.95
N SER A 237 -22.52 -9.74 10.27
CA SER A 237 -23.88 -9.76 9.72
C SER A 237 -24.90 -9.43 10.82
N LYS A 238 -25.99 -8.72 10.50
CA LYS A 238 -27.05 -8.49 11.50
C LYS A 238 -27.52 -9.87 11.99
N ASP A 239 -27.52 -10.07 13.31
CA ASP A 239 -27.91 -11.33 13.97
C ASP A 239 -27.07 -12.56 13.58
N GLY A 240 -25.87 -12.33 13.04
CA GLY A 240 -24.95 -13.39 12.62
C GLY A 240 -24.03 -13.91 13.73
N THR A 241 -23.25 -14.93 13.40
CA THR A 241 -22.25 -15.56 14.30
C THR A 241 -20.83 -15.06 13.99
N ALA A 242 -19.85 -15.55 14.78
CA ALA A 242 -18.41 -15.35 14.59
C ALA A 242 -17.92 -15.54 13.14
N ASP A 243 -18.58 -16.43 12.38
CA ASP A 243 -18.17 -16.81 11.03
C ASP A 243 -18.79 -15.93 9.94
N THR A 244 -19.79 -15.10 10.27
CA THR A 244 -20.48 -14.25 9.29
C THR A 244 -20.01 -12.80 9.37
N ALA A 245 -19.01 -12.44 8.57
CA ALA A 245 -18.32 -11.16 8.65
C ALA A 245 -17.70 -10.70 7.32
N ASN A 246 -17.70 -9.39 7.08
CA ASN A 246 -16.76 -8.74 6.16
C ASN A 246 -15.56 -8.21 6.95
N ALA A 247 -14.36 -8.30 6.38
CA ALA A 247 -13.12 -7.93 7.06
C ALA A 247 -12.14 -7.19 6.15
N LEU A 248 -11.40 -6.26 6.76
CA LEU A 248 -10.16 -5.69 6.23
C LEU A 248 -9.14 -5.76 7.37
N ARG A 249 -8.10 -6.60 7.26
CA ARG A 249 -7.07 -6.76 8.30
C ARG A 249 -5.68 -6.63 7.71
N PHE A 250 -4.83 -5.88 8.40
CA PHE A 250 -3.40 -5.76 8.17
C PHE A 250 -2.67 -6.54 9.27
N GLU A 251 -1.69 -7.34 8.89
CA GLU A 251 -0.73 -8.00 9.76
C GLU A 251 0.63 -7.34 9.54
N ASP A 252 1.21 -6.80 10.61
CA ASP A 252 2.48 -6.07 10.60
C ASP A 252 3.63 -6.86 11.24
N LYS A 253 3.43 -8.15 11.52
CA LYS A 253 4.52 -9.02 11.96
C LYS A 253 5.58 -9.15 10.86
N ALA A 254 6.78 -8.66 11.14
CA ALA A 254 7.88 -8.62 10.19
C ALA A 254 8.20 -10.01 9.59
N GLY A 255 8.21 -10.10 8.26
CA GLY A 255 8.43 -11.34 7.52
C GLY A 255 7.19 -12.22 7.36
N GLU A 256 6.07 -11.85 7.99
CA GLU A 256 4.77 -12.50 7.91
C GLU A 256 3.65 -11.50 7.57
N GLU A 257 4.00 -10.37 6.95
CA GLU A 257 3.07 -9.30 6.63
C GLU A 257 1.97 -9.80 5.69
N HIS A 258 0.72 -9.44 6.00
CA HIS A 258 -0.43 -9.97 5.27
C HIS A 258 -1.62 -9.01 5.27
N LEU A 259 -2.17 -8.77 4.08
CA LEU A 259 -3.45 -8.10 3.89
C LEU A 259 -4.56 -9.13 3.68
N TRP A 260 -5.56 -9.12 4.57
CA TRP A 260 -6.77 -9.92 4.43
C TRP A 260 -7.95 -9.04 4.07
N ILE A 261 -8.58 -9.31 2.92
CA ILE A 261 -9.85 -8.72 2.51
C ILE A 261 -10.85 -9.85 2.40
N GLN A 262 -11.93 -9.79 3.19
CA GLN A 262 -13.02 -10.76 3.15
C GLN A 262 -14.35 -10.06 2.87
N ALA A 263 -15.06 -10.57 1.88
CA ALA A 263 -16.48 -10.28 1.67
C ALA A 263 -17.31 -11.51 2.02
N GLN A 264 -18.32 -11.34 2.88
CA GLN A 264 -19.20 -12.45 3.32
C GLN A 264 -20.09 -12.98 2.20
N LYS A 265 -20.40 -12.14 1.21
CA LYS A 265 -21.35 -12.45 0.13
C LYS A 265 -20.79 -12.03 -1.23
N ASN A 266 -21.08 -10.80 -1.66
CA ASN A 266 -20.60 -10.24 -2.92
C ASN A 266 -19.45 -9.25 -2.64
N MET A 267 -18.48 -9.20 -3.55
CA MET A 267 -17.45 -8.16 -3.58
C MET A 267 -17.54 -7.44 -4.93
N ASP A 268 -17.94 -6.18 -4.91
CA ASP A 268 -18.04 -5.34 -6.10
C ASP A 268 -16.90 -4.31 -6.12
N THR A 269 -16.11 -4.31 -7.19
CA THR A 269 -15.00 -3.35 -7.37
C THR A 269 -15.27 -2.49 -8.59
N HIS A 270 -15.43 -1.18 -8.39
CA HIS A 270 -15.70 -0.22 -9.45
C HIS A 270 -14.55 0.80 -9.54
N VAL A 271 -13.72 0.68 -10.58
CA VAL A 271 -12.65 1.64 -10.89
C VAL A 271 -13.11 2.50 -12.06
N LYS A 272 -13.24 3.81 -11.83
CA LYS A 272 -13.80 4.74 -12.83
C LYS A 272 -12.80 5.22 -13.89
N ASN A 273 -11.53 4.84 -13.74
CA ASN A 273 -10.46 5.18 -14.67
C ASN A 273 -9.52 3.96 -14.77
N ASP A 274 -8.25 4.11 -14.42
CA ASP A 274 -7.25 3.05 -14.55
C ASP A 274 -7.17 2.14 -13.31
N ALA A 275 -7.17 0.83 -13.53
CA ALA A 275 -6.88 -0.18 -12.52
C ALA A 275 -5.51 -0.82 -12.80
N SER A 276 -4.61 -0.79 -11.82
CA SER A 276 -3.31 -1.46 -11.88
C SER A 276 -3.18 -2.51 -10.79
N HIS A 277 -2.52 -3.63 -11.10
CA HIS A 277 -2.28 -4.71 -10.17
C HIS A 277 -0.88 -5.29 -10.39
N SER A 278 -0.04 -5.24 -9.37
CA SER A 278 1.35 -5.66 -9.43
C SER A 278 1.65 -6.64 -8.30
N VAL A 279 2.11 -7.84 -8.66
CA VAL A 279 2.47 -8.90 -7.71
C VAL A 279 3.93 -9.27 -7.96
N ALA A 280 4.78 -9.09 -6.95
CA ALA A 280 6.23 -9.29 -7.09
C ALA A 280 6.65 -10.77 -7.16
N ASN A 281 5.83 -11.65 -6.58
CA ASN A 281 6.07 -13.09 -6.54
C ASN A 281 4.90 -13.82 -7.24
N ASN A 282 4.20 -14.69 -6.52
CA ASN A 282 3.16 -15.55 -7.08
C ASN A 282 1.77 -14.91 -6.97
N HIS A 283 0.97 -15.01 -8.03
CA HIS A 283 -0.46 -14.71 -8.02
C HIS A 283 -1.25 -15.99 -8.28
N SER A 284 -2.21 -16.30 -7.42
CA SER A 284 -3.12 -17.43 -7.59
C SER A 284 -4.55 -16.91 -7.65
N HIS A 285 -5.30 -17.36 -8.67
CA HIS A 285 -6.70 -17.00 -8.86
C HIS A 285 -7.54 -18.28 -8.95
N TYR A 286 -8.62 -18.34 -8.18
CA TYR A 286 -9.54 -19.46 -8.17
C TYR A 286 -10.98 -18.97 -8.17
N ALA A 287 -11.73 -19.35 -9.21
CA ALA A 287 -13.17 -19.17 -9.29
C ALA A 287 -13.84 -20.55 -9.14
N GLY A 288 -14.66 -20.72 -8.10
CA GLY A 288 -15.43 -21.95 -7.90
C GLY A 288 -16.67 -22.09 -8.78
N GLY A 289 -16.99 -21.04 -9.56
CA GLY A 289 -18.11 -20.98 -10.49
C GLY A 289 -17.65 -20.53 -11.87
N ASN A 290 -18.40 -19.63 -12.51
CA ASN A 290 -18.06 -19.11 -13.83
C ASN A 290 -17.21 -17.83 -13.74
N GLU A 291 -16.30 -17.66 -14.69
CA GLU A 291 -15.49 -16.47 -14.85
C GLU A 291 -15.70 -15.90 -16.26
N LEU A 292 -15.89 -14.58 -16.36
CA LEU A 292 -16.13 -13.88 -17.63
C LEU A 292 -15.22 -12.67 -17.75
N TYR A 293 -14.43 -12.65 -18.82
CA TYR A 293 -13.62 -11.49 -19.21
C TYR A 293 -14.24 -10.80 -20.42
N ARG A 294 -14.47 -9.49 -20.30
CA ARG A 294 -14.95 -8.63 -21.39
C ARG A 294 -13.99 -7.46 -21.52
N VAL A 295 -13.44 -7.28 -22.71
CA VAL A 295 -12.56 -6.17 -23.06
C VAL A 295 -13.13 -5.53 -24.32
N GLU A 296 -13.49 -4.25 -24.25
CA GLU A 296 -14.13 -3.56 -25.37
C GLU A 296 -13.15 -3.20 -26.49
N THR A 297 -11.88 -3.05 -26.14
CA THR A 297 -10.82 -2.69 -27.08
C THR A 297 -9.78 -3.82 -27.16
N ASN A 298 -8.53 -3.54 -26.79
CA ASN A 298 -7.43 -4.47 -26.96
C ASN A 298 -7.15 -5.25 -25.69
N ARG A 299 -6.95 -6.57 -25.83
CA ARG A 299 -6.40 -7.42 -24.76
C ARG A 299 -5.03 -7.93 -25.19
N VAL A 300 -4.02 -7.64 -24.38
CA VAL A 300 -2.68 -8.22 -24.50
C VAL A 300 -2.45 -9.16 -23.33
N HIS A 301 -2.02 -10.40 -23.61
CA HIS A 301 -1.62 -11.38 -22.61
C HIS A 301 -0.20 -11.84 -22.95
N GLY A 302 0.74 -11.60 -22.05
CA GLY A 302 2.13 -12.03 -22.18
C GLY A 302 2.58 -12.83 -20.98
N VAL A 303 3.31 -13.92 -21.24
CA VAL A 303 3.96 -14.76 -20.24
C VAL A 303 5.43 -14.89 -20.63
N LYS A 304 6.35 -14.54 -19.73
CA LYS A 304 7.80 -14.65 -20.00
C LYS A 304 8.30 -16.09 -19.89
N GLY A 305 7.69 -16.87 -19.00
CA GLY A 305 7.94 -18.31 -18.84
C GLY A 305 7.07 -19.15 -19.77
N GLY A 306 6.89 -20.42 -19.42
CA GLY A 306 5.93 -21.30 -20.09
C GLY A 306 4.49 -20.92 -19.76
N GLU A 307 3.57 -21.20 -20.69
CA GLU A 307 2.13 -21.12 -20.48
C GLU A 307 1.52 -22.50 -20.75
N GLU A 308 0.69 -22.97 -19.81
CA GLU A 308 -0.09 -24.20 -19.95
C GLU A 308 -1.58 -23.86 -19.83
N ARG A 309 -2.39 -24.37 -20.76
CA ARG A 309 -3.85 -24.18 -20.77
C ARG A 309 -4.53 -25.54 -20.84
N LEU A 310 -5.21 -25.92 -19.76
CA LEU A 310 -5.93 -27.18 -19.64
C LEU A 310 -7.44 -26.94 -19.64
N THR A 311 -8.17 -27.69 -20.46
CA THR A 311 -9.64 -27.64 -20.51
C THR A 311 -10.21 -29.05 -20.35
N GLY A 312 -11.10 -29.25 -19.38
CA GLY A 312 -11.76 -30.55 -19.18
C GLY A 312 -12.84 -30.89 -20.22
N LYS A 313 -13.19 -29.93 -21.09
CA LYS A 313 -14.17 -30.05 -22.17
C LYS A 313 -13.62 -29.37 -23.44
N GLY A 314 -14.49 -28.92 -24.34
CA GLY A 314 -14.06 -28.23 -25.57
C GLY A 314 -13.47 -26.83 -25.32
N LYS A 315 -12.76 -26.34 -26.35
CA LYS A 315 -12.22 -24.98 -26.45
C LYS A 315 -12.62 -24.40 -27.81
N LEU A 316 -13.10 -23.15 -27.84
CA LEU A 316 -13.45 -22.43 -29.06
C LEU A 316 -12.68 -21.11 -29.10
N ASP A 317 -11.84 -20.95 -30.12
CA ASP A 317 -11.26 -19.67 -30.50
C ASP A 317 -11.90 -19.26 -31.83
N ALA A 318 -12.72 -18.21 -31.81
CA ALA A 318 -13.42 -17.69 -32.98
C ALA A 318 -12.98 -16.23 -33.22
N VAL A 319 -12.24 -16.01 -34.29
CA VAL A 319 -11.71 -14.71 -34.69
C VAL A 319 -12.36 -14.31 -36.01
N VAL A 320 -12.81 -13.06 -36.12
CA VAL A 320 -13.50 -12.55 -37.30
C VAL A 320 -12.53 -12.38 -38.47
N ASP A 321 -11.38 -11.77 -38.20
CA ASP A 321 -10.33 -11.52 -39.19
C ASP A 321 -9.23 -12.60 -39.09
N THR A 322 -7.96 -12.20 -39.06
CA THR A 322 -6.83 -13.12 -39.06
C THR A 322 -6.60 -13.78 -37.70
N TYR A 323 -6.57 -15.12 -37.67
CA TYR A 323 -6.07 -15.89 -36.54
C TYR A 323 -4.64 -16.39 -36.80
N VAL A 324 -3.66 -15.80 -36.12
CA VAL A 324 -2.25 -16.18 -36.26
C VAL A 324 -1.81 -17.05 -35.09
N VAL A 325 -1.31 -18.25 -35.40
CA VAL A 325 -0.61 -19.11 -34.44
C VAL A 325 0.83 -19.26 -34.93
N GLY A 326 1.78 -18.73 -34.17
CA GLY A 326 3.19 -18.72 -34.52
C GLY A 326 4.05 -19.41 -33.47
N SER A 327 5.12 -20.05 -33.92
CA SER A 327 6.18 -20.58 -33.06
C SER A 327 7.54 -20.34 -33.71
N GLY A 328 8.54 -19.97 -32.92
CA GLY A 328 9.89 -19.69 -33.42
C GLY A 328 10.73 -20.96 -33.65
N THR A 329 10.34 -22.10 -33.08
CA THR A 329 11.11 -23.35 -33.14
C THR A 329 10.31 -24.49 -33.74
N GLN A 330 9.13 -24.77 -33.16
CA GLN A 330 8.24 -25.83 -33.61
C GLN A 330 6.79 -25.49 -33.25
N LEU A 331 5.88 -25.62 -34.21
CA LEU A 331 4.44 -25.59 -33.98
C LEU A 331 3.88 -27.00 -34.18
N ARG A 332 3.18 -27.51 -33.18
CA ARG A 332 2.71 -28.91 -33.15
C ARG A 332 1.25 -28.98 -32.75
N LEU A 333 0.46 -29.70 -33.55
CA LEU A 333 -0.96 -29.94 -33.34
C LEU A 333 -1.15 -31.44 -33.12
N GLU A 334 -1.72 -31.84 -31.98
CA GLU A 334 -1.84 -33.24 -31.59
C GLU A 334 -3.29 -33.61 -31.29
N CYS A 335 -3.69 -34.81 -31.69
CA CYS A 335 -4.99 -35.38 -31.34
C CYS A 335 -4.91 -36.91 -31.36
N GLY A 336 -4.67 -37.52 -30.20
CA GLY A 336 -4.64 -38.97 -30.05
C GLY A 336 -3.61 -39.62 -30.98
N GLU A 337 -4.08 -40.37 -31.98
CA GLU A 337 -3.21 -41.07 -32.94
C GLU A 337 -2.84 -40.23 -34.18
N SER A 338 -3.06 -38.90 -34.13
CA SER A 338 -2.71 -37.96 -35.21
C SER A 338 -1.84 -36.81 -34.70
N ALA A 339 -0.89 -36.36 -35.52
CA ALA A 339 -0.13 -35.14 -35.26
C ALA A 339 0.29 -34.42 -36.55
N ILE A 340 0.36 -33.09 -36.49
CA ILE A 340 0.95 -32.21 -37.51
C ILE A 340 2.04 -31.39 -36.83
N GLU A 341 3.19 -31.27 -37.48
CA GLU A 341 4.36 -30.59 -36.94
C GLU A 341 5.02 -29.71 -38.01
N LEU A 342 5.22 -28.44 -37.67
CA LEU A 342 5.89 -27.42 -38.47
C LEU A 342 7.19 -27.05 -37.77
N ASN A 343 8.32 -27.24 -38.42
CA ASN A 343 9.64 -26.99 -37.84
C ASN A 343 10.28 -25.72 -38.40
N ALA A 344 11.12 -25.04 -37.61
CA ALA A 344 11.80 -23.80 -38.00
C ALA A 344 12.73 -23.94 -39.23
N ASN A 345 13.16 -25.17 -39.55
CA ASN A 345 13.93 -25.48 -40.76
C ASN A 345 13.06 -25.61 -42.02
N GLY A 346 11.75 -25.39 -41.92
CA GLY A 346 10.77 -25.52 -43.01
C GLY A 346 10.22 -26.93 -43.21
N GLN A 347 10.64 -27.92 -42.42
CA GLN A 347 10.12 -29.28 -42.51
C GLN A 347 8.71 -29.39 -41.93
N ILE A 348 7.80 -30.00 -42.70
CA ILE A 348 6.42 -30.28 -42.30
C ILE A 348 6.24 -31.80 -42.19
N ASN A 349 5.84 -32.27 -41.01
CA ASN A 349 5.56 -33.68 -40.76
C ASN A 349 4.07 -33.89 -40.44
N ILE A 350 3.45 -34.89 -41.06
CA ILE A 350 2.07 -35.29 -40.81
C ILE A 350 2.06 -36.81 -40.56
N VAL A 351 1.44 -37.24 -39.45
CA VAL A 351 1.33 -38.67 -39.09
C VAL A 351 -0.08 -39.00 -38.62
N GLY A 352 -0.58 -40.17 -39.01
CA GLY A 352 -1.92 -40.66 -38.63
C GLY A 352 -2.23 -42.03 -39.24
N LYS A 353 -3.39 -42.60 -38.88
CA LYS A 353 -3.88 -43.89 -39.42
C LYS A 353 -4.48 -43.79 -40.83
N GLY A 354 -4.84 -42.58 -41.24
CA GLY A 354 -5.38 -42.28 -42.56
C GLY A 354 -5.42 -40.77 -42.75
N PHE A 355 -5.45 -40.33 -44.00
CA PHE A 355 -5.63 -38.94 -44.37
C PHE A 355 -6.54 -38.86 -45.60
N ASN A 356 -7.26 -37.76 -45.73
CA ASN A 356 -8.08 -37.49 -46.91
C ASN A 356 -7.90 -36.02 -47.27
N ILE A 357 -7.55 -35.74 -48.53
CA ILE A 357 -7.40 -34.37 -49.06
C ILE A 357 -8.33 -34.28 -50.25
N PHE A 358 -9.39 -33.48 -50.12
CA PHE A 358 -10.41 -33.27 -51.15
C PHE A 358 -10.47 -31.81 -51.52
N VAL A 359 -10.43 -31.51 -52.82
CA VAL A 359 -10.54 -30.16 -53.39
C VAL A 359 -11.55 -30.21 -54.54
N GLN A 360 -12.44 -29.21 -54.62
CA GLN A 360 -13.46 -29.13 -55.66
C GLN A 360 -12.91 -28.62 -57.01
N GLY A 361 -11.83 -27.85 -56.98
CA GLY A 361 -11.09 -27.37 -58.15
C GLY A 361 -9.75 -28.10 -58.33
N ASP A 362 -8.75 -27.41 -58.87
CA ASP A 362 -7.43 -27.98 -59.12
C ASP A 362 -6.62 -28.21 -57.83
N GLY A 363 -6.01 -29.38 -57.72
CA GLY A 363 -5.06 -29.74 -56.66
C GLY A 363 -3.66 -29.92 -57.23
N HIS A 364 -2.69 -29.17 -56.72
CA HIS A 364 -1.28 -29.26 -57.16
C HIS A 364 -0.39 -29.82 -56.05
N ILE A 365 0.43 -30.82 -56.39
CA ILE A 365 1.53 -31.32 -55.56
C ILE A 365 2.82 -31.12 -56.34
N THR A 366 3.61 -30.12 -55.93
CA THR A 366 4.75 -29.64 -56.72
C THR A 366 6.01 -29.59 -55.88
N THR A 367 7.11 -30.07 -56.47
CA THR A 367 8.46 -29.88 -55.95
C THR A 367 9.25 -29.02 -56.94
N SER A 368 9.69 -27.83 -56.55
CA SER A 368 10.38 -26.85 -57.42
C SER A 368 11.81 -27.23 -57.85
N GLY A 369 12.24 -28.45 -57.53
CA GLY A 369 13.62 -28.94 -57.76
C GLY A 369 13.97 -30.18 -56.92
N GLY A 370 13.12 -30.56 -55.96
CA GLY A 370 13.23 -31.79 -55.18
C GLY A 370 12.56 -33.01 -55.83
N LYS A 371 12.62 -34.16 -55.15
CA LYS A 371 11.92 -35.40 -55.53
C LYS A 371 10.60 -35.53 -54.77
N LEU A 372 9.57 -36.02 -55.44
CA LEU A 372 8.34 -36.49 -54.80
C LEU A 372 8.42 -38.02 -54.64
N ASN A 373 8.52 -38.49 -53.41
CA ASN A 373 8.58 -39.90 -53.07
C ASN A 373 7.19 -40.39 -52.63
N LEU A 374 6.67 -41.44 -53.26
CA LEU A 374 5.40 -42.06 -52.91
C LEU A 374 5.64 -43.53 -52.58
N ASN A 375 5.21 -43.97 -51.39
CA ASN A 375 5.34 -45.34 -50.91
C ASN A 375 6.79 -45.88 -50.91
N THR A 376 7.74 -45.09 -50.39
CA THR A 376 9.15 -45.52 -50.29
C THR A 376 9.32 -46.60 -49.22
N ASP A 377 9.85 -47.76 -49.64
CA ASP A 377 10.12 -48.88 -48.74
C ASP A 377 11.06 -48.50 -47.59
N GLY A 378 10.69 -48.89 -46.37
CA GLY A 378 11.49 -48.64 -45.16
C GLY A 378 11.49 -47.18 -44.67
N ALA A 379 10.74 -46.28 -45.29
CA ALA A 379 10.62 -44.90 -44.82
C ALA A 379 10.05 -44.83 -43.39
N LYS A 380 10.63 -43.98 -42.56
CA LYS A 380 10.17 -43.71 -41.19
C LYS A 380 9.45 -42.36 -41.13
N PRO A 381 8.41 -42.21 -40.31
CA PRO A 381 7.74 -40.92 -40.15
C PRO A 381 8.71 -39.92 -39.50
N GLY A 382 8.67 -38.66 -39.95
CA GLY A 382 9.48 -37.58 -39.39
C GLY A 382 9.02 -37.12 -37.99
N THR A 383 7.88 -37.62 -37.52
CA THR A 383 7.34 -37.34 -36.18
C THR A 383 6.46 -38.50 -35.69
N SER A 384 6.04 -38.48 -34.42
CA SER A 384 5.14 -39.47 -33.81
C SER A 384 3.84 -38.83 -33.32
N ALA A 385 2.76 -39.60 -33.18
CA ALA A 385 1.53 -39.14 -32.52
C ALA A 385 1.54 -39.51 -31.04
N PRO A 386 0.84 -38.79 -30.15
CA PRO A 386 0.85 -39.10 -28.72
C PRO A 386 0.15 -40.43 -28.35
N GLY A 387 -0.71 -40.95 -29.22
CA GLY A 387 -1.36 -42.26 -29.08
C GLY A 387 -2.75 -42.21 -28.41
N SER A 388 -3.37 -43.38 -28.28
CA SER A 388 -4.74 -43.53 -27.79
C SER A 388 -4.97 -43.08 -26.34
N GLY A 389 -3.91 -42.98 -25.54
CA GLY A 389 -3.94 -42.51 -24.15
C GLY A 389 -3.97 -40.99 -23.96
N HIS A 390 -3.82 -40.21 -25.04
CA HIS A 390 -3.65 -38.75 -24.93
C HIS A 390 -4.84 -38.04 -24.24
N LYS A 391 -6.08 -38.48 -24.51
CA LYS A 391 -7.28 -37.93 -23.86
C LYS A 391 -7.27 -38.17 -22.35
N GLN A 392 -6.88 -39.36 -21.92
CA GLN A 392 -6.80 -39.76 -20.52
C GLN A 392 -5.72 -38.94 -19.81
N ASN A 393 -4.57 -38.73 -20.47
CA ASN A 393 -3.49 -37.91 -19.92
C ASN A 393 -3.95 -36.45 -19.68
N ILE A 394 -4.64 -35.82 -20.64
CA ILE A 394 -5.20 -34.46 -20.46
C ILE A 394 -6.27 -34.44 -19.37
N SER A 395 -7.17 -35.44 -19.34
CA SER A 395 -8.22 -35.53 -18.32
C SER A 395 -7.62 -35.62 -16.91
N GLN A 396 -6.57 -36.43 -16.75
CA GLN A 396 -5.85 -36.55 -15.48
C GLN A 396 -5.15 -35.24 -15.09
N ALA A 397 -4.53 -34.53 -16.04
CA ALA A 397 -3.90 -33.23 -15.79
C ALA A 397 -4.93 -32.18 -15.31
N VAL A 398 -6.13 -32.17 -15.91
CA VAL A 398 -7.24 -31.32 -15.47
C VAL A 398 -7.70 -31.71 -14.07
N GLU A 399 -7.95 -33.00 -13.79
CA GLU A 399 -8.36 -33.46 -12.46
C GLU A 399 -7.32 -33.12 -11.38
N ASN A 400 -6.04 -33.21 -11.71
CA ASN A 400 -4.95 -32.84 -10.79
C ASN A 400 -4.95 -31.33 -10.47
N LEU A 401 -5.39 -30.48 -11.40
CA LEU A 401 -5.53 -29.04 -11.19
C LEU A 401 -6.78 -28.69 -10.35
N PHE A 402 -7.80 -29.56 -10.36
CA PHE A 402 -9.07 -29.40 -9.65
C PHE A 402 -9.36 -30.59 -8.72
N PRO A 403 -8.60 -30.79 -7.63
CA PRO A 403 -8.81 -31.93 -6.74
C PRO A 403 -10.22 -31.92 -6.10
N PRO A 404 -10.82 -33.09 -5.85
CA PRO A 404 -12.17 -33.18 -5.31
C PRO A 404 -12.29 -32.52 -3.93
N LYS A 405 -13.36 -31.74 -3.72
CA LYS A 405 -13.65 -31.12 -2.42
C LYS A 405 -13.91 -32.20 -1.35
N GLN A 406 -13.13 -32.21 -0.26
CA GLN A 406 -13.50 -32.96 0.93
C GLN A 406 -14.76 -32.33 1.56
N LYS A 407 -15.77 -33.13 1.89
CA LYS A 407 -17.02 -32.66 2.51
C LYS A 407 -16.71 -31.88 3.80
N GLY A 408 -17.11 -30.61 3.86
CA GLY A 408 -17.06 -29.78 5.05
C GLY A 408 -15.88 -28.81 5.18
N GLN A 409 -14.96 -28.74 4.20
CA GLN A 409 -13.88 -27.76 4.19
C GLN A 409 -14.17 -26.58 3.25
N ALA A 410 -13.73 -25.39 3.65
CA ALA A 410 -13.57 -24.25 2.75
C ALA A 410 -12.71 -24.67 1.55
N ALA A 411 -12.80 -23.92 0.43
CA ALA A 411 -12.02 -24.23 -0.78
C ALA A 411 -10.58 -24.60 -0.39
N PRO A 412 -10.04 -25.74 -0.88
CA PRO A 412 -8.68 -26.13 -0.55
C PRO A 412 -7.76 -24.95 -0.87
N ALA A 413 -6.80 -24.67 0.02
CA ALA A 413 -5.76 -23.68 -0.26
C ALA A 413 -5.25 -23.96 -1.67
N ALA A 414 -5.24 -22.93 -2.53
CA ALA A 414 -4.76 -23.08 -3.89
C ALA A 414 -3.46 -23.89 -3.85
N PRO A 415 -3.30 -24.95 -4.68
CA PRO A 415 -2.03 -25.65 -4.73
C PRO A 415 -0.98 -24.56 -4.86
N LYS A 416 -0.06 -24.47 -3.87
CA LYS A 416 1.08 -23.54 -3.95
C LYS A 416 1.60 -23.75 -5.36
N ALA A 417 1.71 -22.68 -6.14
CA ALA A 417 2.37 -22.75 -7.43
C ALA A 417 3.66 -23.52 -7.16
N ALA A 418 3.71 -24.77 -7.61
CA ALA A 418 4.90 -25.56 -7.43
C ALA A 418 5.97 -24.73 -8.11
N ALA A 419 7.09 -24.44 -7.43
CA ALA A 419 8.29 -24.14 -8.18
C ALA A 419 8.35 -25.27 -9.21
N ALA A 420 8.26 -24.91 -10.49
CA ALA A 420 8.22 -25.89 -11.56
C ALA A 420 9.26 -26.96 -11.22
N PRO A 421 8.94 -28.27 -11.31
CA PRO A 421 10.01 -29.26 -11.26
C PRO A 421 11.07 -28.75 -12.20
N ALA A 422 12.33 -28.71 -11.74
CA ALA A 422 13.46 -28.23 -12.52
C ALA A 422 13.56 -29.07 -13.80
N GLN A 423 12.74 -28.73 -14.79
CA GLN A 423 12.71 -29.33 -16.09
C GLN A 423 13.80 -28.62 -16.85
N GLY A 424 14.86 -29.39 -17.09
CA GLY A 424 15.71 -29.29 -18.25
C GLY A 424 16.22 -27.89 -18.53
N ALA A 425 17.43 -27.63 -18.05
CA ALA A 425 18.41 -26.77 -18.68
C ALA A 425 17.82 -25.70 -19.62
N ALA A 426 17.73 -24.47 -19.11
CA ALA A 426 17.87 -23.31 -19.99
C ALA A 426 19.01 -23.61 -20.97
N ALA A 427 18.74 -23.39 -22.25
CA ALA A 427 19.63 -23.74 -23.35
C ALA A 427 21.10 -23.47 -22.97
N PRO A 428 22.01 -24.43 -23.18
CA PRO A 428 23.42 -24.17 -22.94
C PRO A 428 23.82 -22.91 -23.70
N LEU A 429 24.68 -22.10 -23.07
CA LEU A 429 25.39 -20.99 -23.70
C LEU A 429 25.69 -21.39 -25.15
N ALA A 430 25.01 -20.75 -26.09
CA ALA A 430 25.42 -20.90 -27.48
C ALA A 430 26.85 -20.37 -27.53
N ASN A 431 27.79 -21.20 -27.99
CA ASN A 431 29.07 -20.71 -28.49
C ASN A 431 28.75 -19.81 -29.69
N ALA A 432 28.46 -18.55 -29.41
CA ALA A 432 28.22 -17.55 -30.43
C ALA A 432 29.57 -17.11 -31.00
N ALA A 433 29.61 -17.00 -32.32
CA ALA A 433 30.77 -16.62 -33.10
C ALA A 433 31.50 -15.38 -32.55
N SER A 434 32.83 -15.41 -32.66
CA SER A 434 33.81 -14.42 -32.21
C SER A 434 33.73 -13.07 -32.96
N GLY A 435 32.57 -12.41 -32.97
CA GLY A 435 32.36 -11.13 -33.63
C GLY A 435 31.77 -10.08 -32.69
N ASP A 436 32.28 -8.85 -32.79
CA ASP A 436 31.71 -7.69 -32.10
C ASP A 436 30.24 -7.50 -32.53
N LYS A 437 29.32 -7.52 -31.57
CA LYS A 437 27.90 -7.23 -31.75
C LYS A 437 27.68 -5.72 -31.78
N LYS A 438 26.76 -5.27 -32.64
CA LYS A 438 26.26 -3.89 -32.65
C LYS A 438 24.83 -3.82 -32.14
N SER A 439 24.59 -3.11 -31.05
CA SER A 439 23.24 -2.80 -30.54
C SER A 439 22.72 -1.50 -31.16
N LYS A 440 21.73 -1.59 -32.04
CA LYS A 440 21.18 -0.43 -32.75
C LYS A 440 20.20 0.38 -31.91
N TYR A 441 20.29 1.70 -31.99
CA TYR A 441 19.37 2.65 -31.35
C TYR A 441 18.87 3.67 -32.38
N ASP A 442 17.54 3.86 -32.44
CA ASP A 442 16.86 4.67 -33.46
C ASP A 442 16.96 6.20 -33.25
N TYR A 443 18.02 6.65 -32.61
CA TYR A 443 18.31 8.06 -32.37
C TYR A 443 19.81 8.31 -32.43
N SER A 444 20.19 9.55 -32.75
CA SER A 444 21.57 9.99 -32.91
C SER A 444 22.28 10.23 -31.57
N VAL A 445 23.62 10.26 -31.60
CA VAL A 445 24.43 10.66 -30.43
C VAL A 445 24.02 12.04 -29.90
N ASP A 446 23.68 12.99 -30.77
CA ASP A 446 23.27 14.33 -30.34
C ASP A 446 21.91 14.33 -29.62
N GLU A 447 20.98 13.46 -30.01
CA GLU A 447 19.73 13.25 -29.28
C GLU A 447 19.97 12.59 -27.92
N MET A 448 20.94 11.67 -27.83
CA MET A 448 21.39 11.08 -26.56
C MET A 448 21.91 12.15 -25.59
N VAL A 449 22.79 13.02 -26.09
CA VAL A 449 23.40 14.12 -25.31
C VAL A 449 22.33 15.08 -24.80
N LYS A 450 21.36 15.46 -25.64
CA LYS A 450 20.23 16.31 -25.23
C LYS A 450 19.39 15.67 -24.13
N LYS A 451 19.05 14.37 -24.27
CA LYS A 451 18.31 13.63 -23.24
C LYS A 451 19.06 13.59 -21.91
N GLN A 452 20.37 13.36 -21.93
CA GLN A 452 21.23 13.35 -20.75
C GLN A 452 21.34 14.75 -20.10
N LYS A 453 21.44 15.81 -20.91
CA LYS A 453 21.50 17.19 -20.41
C LYS A 453 20.18 17.66 -19.77
N GLY A 454 19.05 17.14 -20.26
CA GLY A 454 17.71 17.45 -19.77
C GLY A 454 17.31 16.80 -18.45
N LEU A 455 18.17 15.98 -17.84
CA LEU A 455 17.86 15.28 -16.59
C LEU A 455 17.84 16.24 -15.39
N LYS A 456 16.94 15.96 -14.43
CA LYS A 456 16.88 16.67 -13.14
C LYS A 456 18.18 16.48 -12.34
N ALA A 457 18.72 15.27 -12.35
CA ALA A 457 20.07 14.97 -11.85
C ALA A 457 21.02 14.97 -13.06
N ARG A 458 21.72 16.08 -13.27
CA ARG A 458 22.56 16.27 -14.46
C ARG A 458 23.83 15.40 -14.37
N PRO A 459 24.35 14.93 -15.51
CA PRO A 459 25.67 14.31 -15.56
C PRO A 459 26.75 15.27 -15.04
N LEU A 460 27.68 14.72 -14.26
CA LEU A 460 28.76 15.47 -13.62
C LEU A 460 30.10 15.12 -14.27
N LYS A 461 31.09 16.00 -14.11
CA LYS A 461 32.49 15.69 -14.39
C LYS A 461 33.37 16.16 -13.24
N TRP A 462 34.45 15.43 -12.99
CA TRP A 462 35.47 15.91 -12.06
C TRP A 462 36.23 17.09 -12.66
N ASP A 463 36.22 18.23 -11.96
CA ASP A 463 37.00 19.41 -12.32
C ASP A 463 38.23 19.54 -11.41
N LYS A 464 39.41 19.55 -12.03
CA LYS A 464 40.71 19.60 -11.33
C LYS A 464 40.93 20.94 -10.63
N THR A 465 40.32 22.01 -11.13
CA THR A 465 40.49 23.36 -10.59
C THR A 465 39.68 23.55 -9.31
N SER A 466 38.42 23.13 -9.32
CA SER A 466 37.53 23.17 -8.15
C SER A 466 37.72 21.99 -7.19
N LYS A 467 38.51 20.97 -7.57
CA LYS A 467 38.69 19.72 -6.80
C LYS A 467 37.35 19.09 -6.39
N GLY A 468 36.40 19.09 -7.31
CA GLY A 468 35.04 18.62 -7.08
C GLY A 468 34.29 18.28 -8.36
N PHE A 469 33.09 17.73 -8.20
CA PHE A 469 32.20 17.44 -9.33
C PHE A 469 31.43 18.70 -9.74
N VAL A 470 31.47 19.02 -11.04
CA VAL A 470 30.71 20.12 -11.65
C VAL A 470 29.81 19.58 -12.76
N ASP A 471 28.76 20.32 -13.13
CA ASP A 471 27.87 19.96 -14.23
C ASP A 471 28.67 19.76 -15.54
N ALA A 472 28.46 18.62 -16.20
CA ALA A 472 29.05 18.34 -17.50
C ALA A 472 28.40 19.21 -18.58
N THR A 473 29.22 19.78 -19.48
CA THR A 473 28.74 20.45 -20.70
C THR A 473 28.29 19.41 -21.73
N GLU A 474 27.56 19.83 -22.77
CA GLU A 474 27.19 18.92 -23.87
C GLU A 474 28.42 18.32 -24.56
N GLY A 475 29.51 19.09 -24.70
CA GLY A 475 30.78 18.60 -25.23
C GLY A 475 31.42 17.55 -24.32
N ASP A 476 31.36 17.74 -23.00
CA ASP A 476 31.83 16.74 -22.04
C ASP A 476 31.02 15.44 -22.15
N ILE A 477 29.69 15.53 -22.26
CA ILE A 477 28.82 14.35 -22.41
C ILE A 477 29.09 13.65 -23.74
N LYS A 478 29.14 14.39 -24.85
CA LYS A 478 29.36 13.85 -26.20
C LYS A 478 30.67 13.07 -26.30
N LYS A 479 31.72 13.57 -25.66
CA LYS A 479 33.04 12.90 -25.61
C LYS A 479 32.93 11.45 -25.12
N TYR A 480 32.11 11.18 -24.10
CA TYR A 480 32.00 9.89 -23.43
C TYR A 480 30.81 9.02 -23.88
N VAL A 481 29.78 9.64 -24.47
CA VAL A 481 28.63 8.93 -25.02
C VAL A 481 28.94 8.34 -26.39
N ASP A 482 29.74 9.00 -27.22
CA ASP A 482 30.01 8.54 -28.59
C ASP A 482 30.93 7.31 -28.59
N PRO A 483 30.45 6.11 -29.00
CA PRO A 483 31.25 4.90 -28.98
C PRO A 483 32.49 4.99 -29.88
N ALA A 484 32.43 5.80 -30.95
CA ALA A 484 33.55 5.97 -31.89
C ALA A 484 34.81 6.52 -31.21
N ASN A 485 34.66 7.29 -30.13
CA ASN A 485 35.78 7.84 -29.36
C ASN A 485 36.51 6.79 -28.48
N HIS A 486 35.98 5.57 -28.40
CA HIS A 486 36.40 4.58 -27.40
C HIS A 486 36.72 3.20 -27.98
N MET A 487 36.97 3.14 -29.29
CA MET A 487 37.20 1.87 -29.99
C MET A 487 38.62 1.31 -29.86
N GLU A 488 39.55 2.07 -29.29
CA GLU A 488 40.97 1.73 -29.22
C GLU A 488 41.49 1.51 -27.80
N GLY A 489 42.57 0.73 -27.69
CA GLY A 489 43.30 0.52 -26.45
C GLY A 489 42.45 -0.08 -25.32
N LYS A 490 42.65 0.41 -24.11
CA LYS A 490 41.87 -0.04 -22.93
C LYS A 490 40.41 0.38 -23.02
N ASP A 491 40.09 1.48 -23.71
CA ASP A 491 38.74 2.05 -23.70
C ASP A 491 37.70 1.12 -24.32
N LYS A 492 38.10 0.26 -25.27
CA LYS A 492 37.23 -0.76 -25.87
C LYS A 492 36.64 -1.71 -24.83
N TYR A 493 37.30 -1.92 -23.69
CA TYR A 493 36.85 -2.85 -22.65
C TYR A 493 35.58 -2.40 -21.93
N GLN A 494 35.14 -1.15 -22.10
CA GLN A 494 33.83 -0.71 -21.60
C GLN A 494 32.65 -1.37 -22.35
N PHE A 495 32.92 -1.96 -23.52
CA PHE A 495 31.94 -2.64 -24.37
C PHE A 495 31.95 -4.16 -24.23
N VAL A 496 32.75 -4.75 -23.33
CA VAL A 496 32.73 -6.21 -23.15
C VAL A 496 31.34 -6.67 -22.77
N ASP A 497 30.81 -7.66 -23.49
CA ASP A 497 29.50 -8.25 -23.25
C ASP A 497 29.57 -9.17 -22.02
N LEU A 498 29.17 -8.62 -20.88
CA LEU A 498 29.11 -9.34 -19.62
C LEU A 498 27.98 -10.39 -19.57
N SER A 499 27.13 -10.47 -20.59
CA SER A 499 26.10 -11.51 -20.73
C SER A 499 26.55 -12.70 -21.58
N SER A 500 27.75 -12.64 -22.18
CA SER A 500 28.33 -13.72 -22.96
C SER A 500 29.41 -14.45 -22.17
N SER A 501 29.49 -15.76 -22.36
CA SER A 501 30.60 -16.57 -21.83
C SER A 501 31.91 -16.24 -22.54
N SER A 502 33.01 -16.28 -21.81
CA SER A 502 34.37 -16.19 -22.37
C SER A 502 35.00 -17.56 -22.67
N GLY A 503 34.33 -18.66 -22.34
CA GLY A 503 34.81 -20.01 -22.61
C GLY A 503 35.94 -20.44 -21.68
N ILE A 504 36.00 -19.90 -20.46
CA ILE A 504 37.06 -20.21 -19.50
C ILE A 504 36.91 -21.66 -19.05
N SER A 505 37.96 -22.45 -19.24
CA SER A 505 38.02 -23.83 -18.72
C SER A 505 38.13 -23.85 -17.20
N LYS A 506 37.77 -24.97 -16.58
CA LYS A 506 37.95 -25.12 -15.13
C LYS A 506 39.41 -25.05 -14.74
N GLU A 507 40.29 -25.53 -15.60
CA GLU A 507 41.75 -25.53 -15.44
C GLU A 507 42.32 -24.10 -15.49
N ASP A 508 41.87 -23.28 -16.44
CA ASP A 508 42.24 -21.85 -16.52
C ASP A 508 41.72 -21.08 -15.31
N MET A 509 40.47 -21.35 -14.90
CA MET A 509 39.88 -20.76 -13.70
C MET A 509 40.65 -21.16 -12.43
N SER A 510 41.07 -22.42 -12.32
CA SER A 510 41.86 -22.90 -11.18
C SER A 510 43.24 -22.27 -11.13
N THR A 511 43.88 -22.14 -12.30
CA THR A 511 45.17 -21.45 -12.43
C THR A 511 45.07 -20.01 -11.98
N PHE A 512 44.00 -19.31 -12.36
CA PHE A 512 43.76 -17.93 -11.90
C PHE A 512 43.48 -17.86 -10.40
N LEU A 513 42.62 -18.72 -9.85
CA LEU A 513 42.20 -18.64 -8.44
C LEU A 513 43.24 -19.18 -7.46
N LYS A 514 44.28 -19.88 -7.93
CA LYS A 514 45.35 -20.40 -7.09
C LYS A 514 45.98 -19.30 -6.23
N ASP A 515 46.17 -19.60 -4.95
CA ASP A 515 46.77 -18.73 -3.93
C ASP A 515 45.99 -17.41 -3.68
N LYS A 516 44.72 -17.31 -4.11
CA LYS A 516 43.84 -16.14 -3.87
C LYS A 516 42.90 -16.33 -2.68
N GLY A 517 43.47 -16.75 -1.55
CA GLY A 517 42.79 -16.78 -0.26
C GLY A 517 41.50 -17.60 -0.27
N THR A 518 40.39 -16.98 0.14
CA THR A 518 39.07 -17.65 0.20
C THR A 518 38.43 -17.92 -1.15
N LEU A 519 39.01 -17.42 -2.24
CA LEU A 519 38.55 -17.69 -3.61
C LEU A 519 39.20 -18.96 -4.20
N SER A 520 40.34 -19.40 -3.63
CA SER A 520 40.99 -20.65 -4.02
C SER A 520 40.02 -21.83 -3.86
N GLY A 521 39.89 -22.69 -4.87
CA GLY A 521 38.99 -23.84 -4.84
C GLY A 521 37.51 -23.53 -5.12
N GLN A 522 37.17 -22.32 -5.56
CA GLN A 522 35.81 -21.91 -5.93
C GLN A 522 35.55 -21.93 -7.44
N GLU A 523 36.39 -22.58 -8.24
CA GLU A 523 36.31 -22.58 -9.70
C GLU A 523 34.94 -23.01 -10.21
N GLN A 524 34.44 -24.13 -9.66
CA GLN A 524 33.13 -24.66 -10.05
C GLN A 524 32.02 -23.70 -9.65
N THR A 525 32.13 -23.05 -8.49
CA THR A 525 31.16 -22.05 -8.04
C THR A 525 31.07 -20.88 -9.02
N TYR A 526 32.19 -20.36 -9.50
CA TYR A 526 32.19 -19.27 -10.50
C TYR A 526 31.58 -19.72 -11.83
N LEU A 527 31.95 -20.89 -12.33
CA LEU A 527 31.41 -21.43 -13.59
C LEU A 527 29.90 -21.69 -13.49
N ASP A 528 29.45 -22.26 -12.38
CA ASP A 528 28.04 -22.54 -12.12
C ASP A 528 27.23 -21.26 -11.95
N ALA A 529 27.74 -20.30 -11.17
CA ALA A 529 27.09 -19.01 -10.95
C ALA A 529 27.01 -18.19 -12.25
N ALA A 530 28.09 -18.17 -13.03
CA ALA A 530 28.12 -17.54 -14.36
C ALA A 530 27.04 -18.09 -15.28
N LYS A 531 26.97 -19.43 -15.40
CA LYS A 531 25.96 -20.11 -16.21
C LYS A 531 24.54 -19.89 -15.68
N LYS A 532 24.35 -19.96 -14.36
CA LYS A 532 23.05 -19.84 -13.70
C LYS A 532 22.46 -18.44 -13.83
N TYR A 533 23.29 -17.40 -13.75
CA TYR A 533 22.85 -16.01 -13.75
C TYR A 533 23.16 -15.26 -15.04
N ASN A 534 23.68 -15.95 -16.06
CA ASN A 534 24.04 -15.39 -17.35
C ASN A 534 24.96 -14.15 -17.21
N VAL A 535 26.04 -14.32 -16.44
CA VAL A 535 27.09 -13.32 -16.25
C VAL A 535 28.43 -13.94 -16.64
N ASN A 536 29.28 -13.18 -17.32
CA ASN A 536 30.59 -13.63 -17.78
C ASN A 536 31.46 -14.16 -16.62
N GLU A 537 31.95 -15.38 -16.76
CA GLU A 537 32.70 -16.11 -15.74
C GLU A 537 34.08 -15.50 -15.43
N ALA A 538 34.78 -14.98 -16.45
CA ALA A 538 36.06 -14.31 -16.27
C ALA A 538 35.88 -13.01 -15.48
N TYR A 539 34.84 -12.25 -15.80
CA TYR A 539 34.47 -11.05 -15.07
C TYR A 539 34.15 -11.36 -13.61
N LEU A 540 33.29 -12.35 -13.32
CA LEU A 540 32.93 -12.68 -11.94
C LEU A 540 34.16 -13.04 -11.09
N ALA A 541 35.06 -13.87 -11.62
CA ALA A 541 36.24 -14.34 -10.90
C ALA A 541 37.29 -13.24 -10.71
N ALA A 542 37.65 -12.52 -11.78
CA ALA A 542 38.66 -11.49 -11.66
C ALA A 542 38.17 -10.21 -10.97
N HIS A 543 36.88 -9.87 -11.10
CA HIS A 543 36.30 -8.74 -10.36
C HIS A 543 36.29 -9.02 -8.86
N SER A 544 35.79 -10.19 -8.43
CA SER A 544 35.83 -10.55 -7.01
C SER A 544 37.26 -10.66 -6.46
N ALA A 545 38.21 -11.17 -7.24
CA ALA A 545 39.63 -11.15 -6.85
C ALA A 545 40.17 -9.73 -6.67
N LEU A 546 39.79 -8.78 -7.52
CA LEU A 546 40.18 -7.38 -7.38
C LEU A 546 39.55 -6.75 -6.13
N GLU A 547 38.23 -6.87 -5.98
CA GLU A 547 37.46 -6.26 -4.88
C GLU A 547 37.90 -6.78 -3.50
N THR A 548 38.29 -8.05 -3.43
CA THR A 548 38.63 -8.70 -2.15
C THR A 548 40.12 -8.69 -1.84
N GLY A 549 40.96 -8.10 -2.69
CA GLY A 549 42.42 -8.19 -2.55
C GLY A 549 42.89 -9.65 -2.61
N ASN A 550 42.51 -10.37 -3.66
CA ASN A 550 42.73 -11.80 -3.87
C ASN A 550 42.17 -12.66 -2.72
N GLY A 551 40.92 -12.42 -2.30
CA GLY A 551 40.23 -13.21 -1.29
C GLY A 551 40.74 -13.03 0.14
N THR A 552 41.53 -11.97 0.41
CA THR A 552 42.19 -11.75 1.71
C THR A 552 41.59 -10.62 2.55
N SER A 553 40.68 -9.82 1.98
CA SER A 553 39.93 -8.79 2.70
C SER A 553 39.12 -9.37 3.87
N GLU A 554 38.78 -8.53 4.84
CA GLU A 554 38.02 -8.93 6.02
C GLU A 554 36.65 -9.52 5.64
N LEU A 555 35.94 -8.88 4.71
CA LEU A 555 34.67 -9.35 4.16
C LEU A 555 34.78 -10.69 3.42
N ALA A 556 35.92 -10.95 2.75
CA ALA A 556 36.16 -12.22 2.06
C ALA A 556 36.58 -13.34 3.04
N LYS A 557 37.31 -13.03 4.11
CA LYS A 557 37.64 -13.98 5.20
C LYS A 557 36.45 -14.32 6.10
N GLY A 558 35.44 -13.44 6.06
CA GLY A 558 34.14 -13.57 6.69
C GLY A 558 34.07 -12.86 8.05
N VAL A 559 32.96 -12.17 8.28
CA VAL A 559 32.70 -11.32 9.45
C VAL A 559 31.56 -11.92 10.27
N MET A 560 31.63 -11.82 11.60
CA MET A 560 30.54 -12.26 12.49
C MET A 560 29.47 -11.18 12.60
N VAL A 561 28.23 -11.52 12.25
CA VAL A 561 27.05 -10.67 12.44
C VAL A 561 26.00 -11.50 13.18
N ASN A 562 25.59 -11.05 14.38
CA ASN A 562 24.58 -11.72 15.21
C ASN A 562 24.84 -13.24 15.40
N GLY A 563 26.09 -13.62 15.67
CA GLY A 563 26.46 -15.03 15.88
C GLY A 563 26.61 -15.87 14.61
N THR A 564 26.41 -15.30 13.42
CA THR A 564 26.57 -15.99 12.13
C THR A 564 27.76 -15.41 11.36
N LYS A 565 28.66 -16.28 10.88
CA LYS A 565 29.77 -15.86 10.00
C LYS A 565 29.27 -15.70 8.56
N VAL A 566 29.52 -14.53 7.96
CA VAL A 566 29.03 -14.16 6.63
C VAL A 566 30.15 -13.63 5.74
N TYR A 567 29.98 -13.76 4.43
CA TYR A 567 31.01 -13.51 3.42
C TYR A 567 30.49 -12.56 2.34
N ASN A 568 31.34 -11.67 1.83
CA ASN A 568 30.99 -10.77 0.73
C ASN A 568 32.17 -10.64 -0.25
N MET A 569 31.99 -11.15 -1.47
CA MET A 569 33.08 -11.26 -2.46
C MET A 569 33.11 -10.11 -3.49
N TYR A 570 32.16 -9.19 -3.41
CA TYR A 570 32.00 -8.11 -4.40
C TYR A 570 31.79 -6.74 -3.74
N GLY A 571 32.01 -6.63 -2.43
CA GLY A 571 31.81 -5.38 -1.70
C GLY A 571 30.36 -4.85 -1.70
N ILE A 572 29.38 -5.71 -2.01
CA ILE A 572 27.98 -5.26 -2.21
C ILE A 572 27.42 -4.75 -0.87
N GLY A 573 26.94 -3.52 -0.85
CA GLY A 573 26.39 -2.87 0.35
C GLY A 573 27.45 -2.33 1.32
N ALA A 574 28.73 -2.29 0.92
CA ALA A 574 29.79 -1.64 1.67
C ALA A 574 29.78 -0.12 1.42
N LEU A 575 29.56 0.69 2.46
CA LEU A 575 29.48 2.15 2.39
C LEU A 575 30.76 2.82 2.94
N ASP A 576 31.19 3.93 2.34
CA ASP A 576 32.51 4.56 2.53
C ASP A 576 32.91 4.85 3.99
N HIS A 577 31.96 5.12 4.89
CA HIS A 577 32.23 5.45 6.29
C HIS A 577 32.30 4.22 7.21
N ASN A 578 31.87 3.03 6.76
CA ASN A 578 31.95 1.77 7.51
C ASN A 578 31.77 0.54 6.60
N ALA A 579 32.67 0.39 5.64
CA ALA A 579 32.55 -0.58 4.54
C ALA A 579 32.42 -2.03 5.03
N VAL A 580 33.19 -2.42 6.04
CA VAL A 580 33.20 -3.79 6.58
C VAL A 580 31.87 -4.12 7.27
N GLN A 581 31.39 -3.29 8.20
CA GLN A 581 30.17 -3.61 8.93
C GLN A 581 28.93 -3.57 8.01
N THR A 582 28.85 -2.59 7.12
CA THR A 582 27.71 -2.42 6.22
C THR A 582 27.64 -3.54 5.18
N GLY A 583 28.78 -3.91 4.59
CA GLY A 583 28.90 -5.05 3.69
C GLY A 583 28.61 -6.40 4.36
N ALA A 584 29.01 -6.57 5.63
CA ALA A 584 28.72 -7.78 6.42
C ALA A 584 27.23 -7.88 6.78
N ASN A 585 26.61 -6.78 7.21
CA ASN A 585 25.17 -6.74 7.49
C ASN A 585 24.34 -7.03 6.24
N TYR A 586 24.79 -6.57 5.06
CA TYR A 586 24.16 -6.92 3.79
C TYR A 586 24.26 -8.42 3.52
N ALA A 587 25.47 -9.00 3.61
CA ALA A 587 25.70 -10.43 3.44
C ALA A 587 24.87 -11.30 4.41
N TYR A 588 24.69 -10.85 5.66
CA TYR A 588 23.83 -11.50 6.65
C TYR A 588 22.37 -11.54 6.21
N LYS A 589 21.82 -10.40 5.75
CA LYS A 589 20.45 -10.34 5.22
C LYS A 589 20.24 -11.24 4.00
N GLN A 590 21.27 -11.41 3.17
CA GLN A 590 21.23 -12.27 1.98
C GLN A 590 21.54 -13.75 2.26
N GLY A 591 21.89 -14.10 3.51
CA GLY A 591 22.21 -15.48 3.89
C GLY A 591 23.52 -16.01 3.30
N TRP A 592 24.49 -15.15 3.02
CA TRP A 592 25.79 -15.50 2.43
C TRP A 592 26.75 -16.07 3.48
N THR A 593 26.39 -17.23 4.03
CA THR A 593 27.10 -17.87 5.15
C THR A 593 28.33 -18.69 4.74
N THR A 594 28.66 -18.75 3.45
CA THR A 594 29.86 -19.42 2.92
C THR A 594 30.42 -18.62 1.74
N PRO A 595 31.72 -18.78 1.39
CA PRO A 595 32.29 -18.20 0.16
C PRO A 595 31.47 -18.55 -1.09
N ALA A 596 31.04 -19.80 -1.21
CA ALA A 596 30.24 -20.25 -2.35
C ALA A 596 28.89 -19.52 -2.47
N LYS A 597 28.18 -19.35 -1.35
CA LYS A 597 26.91 -18.59 -1.32
C LYS A 597 27.13 -17.10 -1.63
N ALA A 598 28.24 -16.53 -1.20
CA ALA A 598 28.57 -15.13 -1.50
C ALA A 598 28.91 -14.92 -2.98
N ILE A 599 29.58 -15.89 -3.62
CA ILE A 599 29.85 -15.87 -5.06
C ILE A 599 28.54 -16.01 -5.85
N ASP A 600 27.72 -17.03 -5.55
CA ASP A 600 26.42 -17.25 -6.19
C ASP A 600 25.48 -16.05 -6.02
N GLY A 601 25.35 -15.55 -4.79
CA GLY A 601 24.50 -14.41 -4.49
C GLY A 601 24.99 -13.09 -5.08
N GLY A 602 26.31 -12.88 -5.13
CA GLY A 602 26.90 -11.71 -5.80
C GLY A 602 26.69 -11.74 -7.32
N ALA A 603 26.87 -12.90 -7.95
CA ALA A 603 26.57 -13.09 -9.37
C ALA A 603 25.08 -12.86 -9.67
N LYS A 604 24.18 -13.36 -8.80
CA LYS A 604 22.75 -13.06 -8.89
C LYS A 604 22.47 -11.56 -8.83
N TRP A 605 23.09 -10.85 -7.88
CA TRP A 605 22.89 -9.41 -7.71
C TRP A 605 23.35 -8.63 -8.95
N ILE A 606 24.52 -8.96 -9.51
CA ILE A 606 25.04 -8.36 -10.75
C ILE A 606 24.08 -8.60 -11.93
N SER A 607 23.54 -9.81 -12.04
CA SER A 607 22.57 -10.16 -13.08
C SER A 607 21.25 -9.40 -12.92
N ASP A 608 20.62 -9.52 -11.75
CA ASP A 608 19.34 -8.89 -11.44
C ASP A 608 19.36 -7.38 -11.63
N LYS A 609 20.47 -6.73 -11.24
CA LYS A 609 20.59 -5.27 -11.24
C LYS A 609 21.07 -4.71 -12.56
N PHE A 610 21.81 -5.45 -13.39
CA PHE A 610 22.40 -4.87 -14.60
C PHE A 610 22.29 -5.82 -15.79
N VAL A 611 23.02 -6.93 -15.79
CA VAL A 611 23.20 -7.76 -17.00
C VAL A 611 21.87 -8.31 -17.51
N GLY A 612 21.01 -8.84 -16.64
CA GLY A 612 19.68 -9.36 -16.97
C GLY A 612 18.67 -8.30 -17.40
N SER A 613 18.97 -7.00 -17.19
CA SER A 613 18.14 -5.86 -17.60
C SER A 613 18.55 -5.26 -18.96
N GLY A 614 19.51 -5.88 -19.65
CA GLY A 614 20.04 -5.38 -20.93
C GLY A 614 21.16 -4.34 -20.79
N GLN A 615 21.61 -4.04 -19.57
CA GLN A 615 22.80 -3.23 -19.29
C GLN A 615 24.03 -4.14 -19.14
N ASN A 616 24.32 -4.91 -20.19
CA ASN A 616 25.35 -5.95 -20.22
C ASN A 616 26.79 -5.43 -20.48
N THR A 617 27.01 -4.11 -20.49
CA THR A 617 28.35 -3.51 -20.64
C THR A 617 28.50 -2.33 -19.68
N LEU A 618 29.73 -1.96 -19.30
CA LEU A 618 29.97 -0.76 -18.47
C LEU A 618 29.42 0.51 -19.12
N TYR A 619 29.52 0.59 -20.45
CA TYR A 619 28.90 1.66 -21.22
C TYR A 619 27.38 1.72 -20.98
N LYS A 620 26.68 0.58 -21.11
CA LYS A 620 25.22 0.54 -20.95
C LYS A 620 24.78 0.75 -19.51
N MET A 621 25.57 0.33 -18.52
CA MET A 621 25.33 0.63 -17.10
C MET A 621 25.43 2.14 -16.83
N ARG A 622 26.36 2.84 -17.48
CA ARG A 622 26.51 4.30 -17.31
C ARG A 622 25.44 5.08 -18.07
N TRP A 623 25.23 4.75 -19.33
CA TRP A 623 24.47 5.60 -20.25
C TRP A 623 23.03 5.15 -20.47
N ASN A 624 22.76 3.87 -20.30
CA ASN A 624 21.48 3.21 -20.59
C ASN A 624 20.86 3.66 -21.93
N PRO A 625 21.47 3.35 -23.07
CA PRO A 625 20.94 3.76 -24.38
C PRO A 625 19.56 3.16 -24.72
N ALA A 626 19.14 2.06 -24.09
CA ALA A 626 17.77 1.56 -24.26
C ALA A 626 16.72 2.52 -23.66
N ALA A 627 17.08 3.24 -22.59
CA ALA A 627 16.23 4.24 -21.94
C ALA A 627 17.10 5.38 -21.36
N PRO A 628 17.59 6.29 -22.21
CA PRO A 628 18.55 7.33 -21.82
C PRO A 628 18.09 8.13 -20.62
N GLY A 629 18.95 8.27 -19.62
CA GLY A 629 18.61 9.05 -18.43
C GLY A 629 18.07 8.25 -17.24
N THR A 630 17.74 6.98 -17.44
CA THR A 630 17.15 6.13 -16.40
C THR A 630 18.12 5.04 -15.96
N HIS A 631 18.03 4.62 -14.69
CA HIS A 631 18.78 3.47 -14.17
C HIS A 631 20.29 3.51 -14.48
N GLN A 632 20.93 4.66 -14.21
CA GLN A 632 22.35 4.86 -14.44
C GLN A 632 23.15 4.48 -13.19
N TYR A 633 24.24 3.74 -13.39
CA TYR A 633 25.13 3.34 -12.31
C TYR A 633 25.84 4.52 -11.65
N ALA A 634 26.16 5.57 -12.43
CA ALA A 634 26.92 6.72 -11.96
C ALA A 634 26.51 8.01 -12.67
N THR A 635 26.71 9.14 -12.00
CA THR A 635 26.50 10.49 -12.56
C THR A 635 27.74 11.03 -13.28
N ASP A 636 28.95 10.57 -12.94
CA ASP A 636 30.20 10.99 -13.60
C ASP A 636 30.26 10.50 -15.05
N VAL A 637 30.36 11.43 -16.01
CA VAL A 637 30.46 11.11 -17.45
C VAL A 637 31.65 10.22 -17.78
N ASN A 638 32.73 10.28 -16.99
CA ASN A 638 33.94 9.49 -17.19
C ASN A 638 33.87 8.10 -16.52
N TRP A 639 32.79 7.75 -15.81
CA TRP A 639 32.78 6.57 -14.95
C TRP A 639 33.12 5.28 -15.70
N ALA A 640 32.47 5.01 -16.84
CA ALA A 640 32.70 3.77 -17.60
C ALA A 640 34.15 3.68 -18.08
N THR A 641 34.68 4.77 -18.64
CA THR A 641 36.06 4.87 -19.12
C THR A 641 37.08 4.79 -17.98
N ALA A 642 36.78 5.35 -16.80
CA ALA A 642 37.66 5.25 -15.64
C ALA A 642 37.86 3.79 -15.19
N GLN A 643 36.85 2.93 -15.37
CA GLN A 643 36.92 1.51 -15.02
C GLN A 643 37.68 0.65 -16.05
N THR A 644 37.95 1.15 -17.27
CA THR A 644 38.47 0.31 -18.37
C THR A 644 39.87 -0.22 -18.11
N THR A 645 40.69 0.49 -17.35
CA THR A 645 42.03 0.02 -16.95
C THR A 645 41.90 -1.23 -16.08
N SER A 646 41.00 -1.20 -15.10
CA SER A 646 40.70 -2.35 -14.25
C SER A 646 40.04 -3.47 -15.04
N MET A 647 39.11 -3.14 -15.94
CA MET A 647 38.42 -4.12 -16.78
C MET A 647 39.40 -4.85 -17.72
N LYS A 648 40.30 -4.12 -18.36
CA LYS A 648 41.36 -4.72 -19.17
C LYS A 648 42.21 -5.67 -18.33
N LYS A 649 42.64 -5.25 -17.13
CA LYS A 649 43.43 -6.09 -16.22
C LYS A 649 42.69 -7.35 -15.77
N ILE A 650 41.38 -7.24 -15.53
CA ILE A 650 40.49 -8.36 -15.15
C ILE A 650 40.51 -9.42 -16.27
N PHE A 651 40.29 -9.01 -17.52
CA PHE A 651 40.24 -9.95 -18.65
C PHE A 651 41.62 -10.43 -19.13
N ASP A 652 42.65 -9.58 -19.09
CA ASP A 652 44.05 -9.97 -19.40
C ASP A 652 44.55 -11.09 -18.46
N SER A 653 43.95 -11.24 -17.28
CA SER A 653 44.27 -12.32 -16.33
C SER A 653 43.82 -13.70 -16.83
N PHE A 654 43.01 -13.75 -17.89
CA PHE A 654 42.56 -14.96 -18.57
C PHE A 654 42.95 -14.89 -20.06
N PRO A 655 44.20 -15.22 -20.43
CA PRO A 655 44.70 -15.04 -21.80
C PRO A 655 43.97 -15.89 -22.85
N ASN A 656 43.31 -16.97 -22.41
CA ASN A 656 42.50 -17.87 -23.26
C ASN A 656 41.01 -17.44 -23.34
N ALA A 657 40.63 -16.33 -22.71
CA ALA A 657 39.27 -15.81 -22.73
C ALA A 657 38.89 -15.33 -24.13
N ASN A 658 37.78 -15.84 -24.66
CA ASN A 658 37.14 -15.26 -25.83
C ASN A 658 36.35 -14.02 -25.38
N LEU A 659 36.76 -12.84 -25.83
CA LEU A 659 36.05 -11.59 -25.55
C LEU A 659 35.01 -11.34 -26.64
N SER A 660 33.77 -11.13 -26.22
CA SER A 660 32.72 -10.56 -27.06
C SER A 660 32.46 -9.12 -26.65
N PHE A 661 32.21 -8.25 -27.63
CA PHE A 661 31.91 -6.85 -27.39
C PHE A 661 30.50 -6.52 -27.91
N ASP A 662 29.76 -5.70 -27.17
CA ASP A 662 28.45 -5.18 -27.56
C ASP A 662 28.53 -3.64 -27.66
N ILE A 663 28.78 -3.18 -28.88
CA ILE A 663 29.03 -1.78 -29.22
C ILE A 663 27.70 -1.10 -29.57
N PRO A 664 27.30 -0.02 -28.89
CA PRO A 664 26.16 0.79 -29.27
C PRO A 664 26.33 1.38 -30.68
N ASP A 665 25.28 1.35 -31.48
CA ASP A 665 25.24 1.87 -32.86
C ASP A 665 24.06 2.84 -32.94
N PHE A 666 24.36 4.14 -32.93
CA PHE A 666 23.37 5.22 -33.00
C PHE A 666 23.06 5.58 -34.46
N LYS A 667 21.85 6.08 -34.71
CA LYS A 667 21.36 6.45 -36.05
C LYS A 667 22.15 7.59 -36.70
#